data_AF-A0A5N5M784-F1
#
_entry.id   AF-A0A5N5M784-F1
#
_cell.length_a   1.000
_cell.length_b   1.000
_cell.length_c   1.000
_cell.angle_alpha   90.00
_cell.angle_beta   90.00
_cell.angle_gamma   90.00
#
_symmetry.space_group_name_H-M   'P 1'
#
loop_
_entity.id
_entity.type
_entity.pdbx_description
1 polymer ?
#
loop_
_entity_poly.entity_id
_entity_poly.type
_entity_poly.pdbx_seq_one_letter_code
_entity_poly.pdbx_strand_id
1 'polypeptide(L)'
;MFHTFPNKSKPHSPVSLEKTYSLTAHYDDFQEVKYGSRYSSNGMSLTLGGSLDRSGRSRGGAGGGVGGSKSSSTERWSRREICLLSALVFAGGVCVILGCMLALKLVWLGAQDTQCERECGTMRRSLLRAARFVQSNVDASVAPCHDFYSFACGGWLRRHAIPEDKLSYGVITAIGEQNQEKLQRLLEEPVRRKGPDSAERKVKEFYRSCINIQEIDRLGAEPMMEVIDSCGGWDLAGAPPGGAGWESGSVPTRPDFNEMLYRTQGVYSTAVFFSLTVNVDDKNSSRNAIRIDQEGLTLPERTLYLGQDEDSVKILAAYKALMERLLSMLGAHNATVKSREILDLEMRLANITVSEFEDQRKDISSMYNRITLKQLQRMAPGLHWKRLLDRIFHDNFSEEEEIVVLATDYMHKVSDIIKTTSKRVLHNYMLWRIVAALSEHLSTGFRSTIHEFSREIDGTERQLELDQLCLNQANKHFGMVLGALFVQTHFSSRSKAKVQELVEDIKHSLDVRLQELDWMDEETKEAARAKLQYMMVMTGYPDFLLKPELIDQEYGFEVNEKTYFKNILNSIKYNINLSINKIHKEVDKTTWLLPPQALNAYYLPNKNQMVFPAGILQPTLYDPEFPQSLNYGGIGAIIGHELTHGYDDWGGQYDRYGNLKQWWTEESYRKFQKKAECIIKLYDNFTVYNQRVNGRLTLGENIADLGGLKLSYYAYQKWVRDHGPERPLPGLKYTHEQLFFIAFAQNWCMKRRSQSIYLQLLTDKHAPEHYRVIGSVSQFDEFGRVFHCPKGSPMHPVNKCSVCLRANIVFGVCAPESEMSQMLDCVSLASYTEYPTERPFINTHINTHRSAKPVKAFPESSSAAILSALQNLQEKIHRLELERVRAERNLRKLSGENPHTGNIPERKPHEIRDSHRPRKQEFASQLAAAEVKCNLLEKQLDLMKRTVRNTESDRTTVLKHQECVSGSSDVCEKLEKLEQEYRRLTHTQNNAESKIRELECKLQEEEHHRKLIQDKAAQLQTGLEANRILIESVSTRPHRASKNTKKKLTSKKPLQQRHSLTQPHYRLSLGDVPFVAGTSTGTSHSVRANVQHVLHLLKQHNRQLCNERVLGATPLTNGKEASEHQSWSSSSSLPSSSSCNEELSELLQALQDEFAHISFEHQELGKQVQACRSDRLRQDLERELENLVKKMEEKGEQIAKVRRHQAQLEKLTKQSRQREGELKVKSRPGERSKDSLRLLKDMRTLQTSLRTDQHHWDY
;
A
#
# COMPACT_ATOMS: atom_id res chain seq x y z
N MET A 1 35.23 6.08 52.39
CA MET A 1 35.56 5.58 53.74
C MET A 1 34.40 4.73 54.26
N PHE A 2 34.63 3.98 55.33
CA PHE A 2 33.67 3.18 56.12
C PHE A 2 32.46 4.02 56.66
N HIS A 3 31.32 3.48 57.16
CA HIS A 3 30.83 2.10 57.38
C HIS A 3 29.28 2.08 57.62
N THR A 4 28.70 0.86 57.72
CA THR A 4 27.51 0.43 58.52
C THR A 4 26.04 0.85 58.23
N PHE A 5 25.16 -0.17 58.39
CA PHE A 5 23.67 -0.19 58.58
C PHE A 5 23.27 0.18 60.05
N PRO A 6 22.01 0.08 60.57
CA PRO A 6 20.70 -0.41 60.04
C PRO A 6 19.51 0.59 60.25
N ASN A 7 18.22 0.35 59.90
CA ASN A 7 17.26 -0.62 60.50
C ASN A 7 15.84 -0.53 59.83
N LYS A 8 14.87 -1.30 60.35
CA LYS A 8 13.55 -1.61 59.75
C LYS A 8 12.43 -0.60 60.04
N SER A 9 11.50 -0.46 59.09
CA SER A 9 10.06 -0.33 59.38
C SER A 9 9.20 -0.95 58.25
N LYS A 10 8.12 -1.64 58.64
CA LYS A 10 6.92 -1.87 57.80
C LYS A 10 6.02 -0.63 57.94
N PRO A 11 5.15 -0.26 56.98
CA PRO A 11 3.80 -0.86 56.98
C PRO A 11 3.04 -0.88 55.63
N HIS A 12 1.82 -1.46 55.71
CA HIS A 12 0.63 -1.32 54.85
C HIS A 12 0.70 -1.54 53.33
N SER A 13 -0.16 -2.47 52.88
CA SER A 13 -0.68 -2.57 51.51
C SER A 13 -1.57 -1.38 51.16
N PRO A 14 -1.60 -0.96 49.89
CA PRO A 14 -2.74 -0.25 49.32
C PRO A 14 -3.40 -1.02 48.16
N VAL A 15 -4.73 -1.11 48.25
CA VAL A 15 -5.73 -0.93 47.18
C VAL A 15 -5.50 -1.64 45.82
N SER A 16 -6.42 -2.54 45.52
CA SER A 16 -6.75 -3.00 44.16
C SER A 16 -7.11 -1.81 43.25
N LEU A 17 -6.27 -1.49 42.27
CA LEU A 17 -6.65 -0.64 41.14
C LEU A 17 -7.46 -1.45 40.11
N GLU A 18 -8.45 -0.80 39.51
CA GLU A 18 -9.45 -1.47 38.68
C GLU A 18 -8.87 -1.94 37.33
N LYS A 19 -9.38 -3.07 36.84
CA LYS A 19 -9.06 -3.55 35.49
C LYS A 19 -9.76 -2.65 34.46
N THR A 20 -9.02 -1.76 33.83
CA THR A 20 -9.44 -1.17 32.55
C THR A 20 -9.65 -2.29 31.53
N TYR A 21 -10.75 -2.22 30.78
CA TYR A 21 -11.16 -3.27 29.85
C TYR A 21 -10.19 -3.34 28.66
N SER A 22 -9.49 -4.47 28.51
CA SER A 22 -8.89 -4.84 27.23
C SER A 22 -9.96 -5.38 26.28
N LEU A 23 -9.93 -4.95 25.03
CA LEU A 23 -10.77 -5.48 23.95
C LEU A 23 -10.22 -6.79 23.35
N THR A 24 -9.09 -7.31 23.85
CA THR A 24 -8.47 -8.59 23.41
C THR A 24 -9.20 -9.84 23.87
N ALA A 25 -10.21 -9.73 24.74
CA ALA A 25 -10.81 -10.84 25.51
C ALA A 25 -11.53 -11.95 24.69
N HIS A 26 -11.44 -11.92 23.36
CA HIS A 26 -11.88 -13.00 22.45
C HIS A 26 -10.76 -13.59 21.59
N TYR A 27 -9.52 -13.11 21.73
CA TYR A 27 -8.31 -13.70 21.14
C TYR A 27 -7.38 -14.36 22.17
N ASP A 28 -7.48 -14.01 23.46
CA ASP A 28 -6.73 -14.67 24.54
C ASP A 28 -6.97 -16.20 24.60
N ASP A 29 -8.17 -16.65 24.18
CA ASP A 29 -8.59 -18.06 24.03
C ASP A 29 -7.71 -18.89 23.06
N PHE A 30 -6.82 -18.25 22.28
CA PHE A 30 -5.99 -18.89 21.26
C PHE A 30 -4.53 -19.18 21.70
N GLN A 31 -4.11 -18.73 22.90
CA GLN A 31 -2.71 -18.85 23.37
C GLN A 31 -2.52 -19.65 24.68
N GLU A 32 -3.56 -20.27 25.27
CA GLU A 32 -3.43 -21.14 26.47
C GLU A 32 -2.79 -22.53 26.16
N VAL A 33 -1.54 -22.51 25.68
CA VAL A 33 -0.57 -23.59 25.88
C VAL A 33 0.52 -23.08 26.80
N LYS A 34 0.31 -23.27 28.12
CA LYS A 34 1.41 -23.13 29.08
C LYS A 34 2.47 -24.19 28.76
N TYR A 35 3.56 -23.77 28.10
CA TYR A 35 4.82 -24.52 28.05
C TYR A 35 5.43 -24.56 29.45
N GLY A 36 4.85 -25.43 30.29
CA GLY A 36 5.25 -25.65 31.66
C GLY A 36 6.58 -26.41 31.73
N SER A 37 7.68 -25.68 31.55
CA SER A 37 9.02 -26.16 31.92
C SER A 37 9.05 -26.39 33.43
N ARG A 38 8.66 -27.58 33.87
CA ARG A 38 8.74 -28.03 35.27
C ARG A 38 10.17 -28.45 35.63
N TYR A 39 11.11 -27.52 35.48
CA TYR A 39 12.32 -27.50 36.29
C TYR A 39 12.13 -26.49 37.43
N SER A 40 11.24 -26.84 38.37
CA SER A 40 11.26 -26.28 39.71
C SER A 40 11.77 -27.35 40.67
N SER A 41 12.86 -27.03 41.36
CA SER A 41 13.50 -27.91 42.32
C SER A 41 12.70 -27.99 43.62
N ASN A 42 11.93 -29.07 43.80
CA ASN A 42 11.43 -29.46 45.13
C ASN A 42 12.57 -30.10 45.95
N GLY A 43 13.50 -29.28 46.40
CA GLY A 43 14.42 -29.65 47.48
C GLY A 43 13.71 -29.44 48.82
N MET A 44 13.27 -30.53 49.48
CA MET A 44 12.96 -30.49 50.90
C MET A 44 14.12 -31.08 51.69
N SER A 45 14.68 -30.28 52.59
CA SER A 45 15.97 -30.54 53.22
C SER A 45 15.86 -31.50 54.41
N LEU A 46 16.73 -32.51 54.43
CA LEU A 46 17.35 -32.97 55.68
C LEU A 46 18.87 -32.82 55.54
N THR A 47 19.47 -32.09 56.49
CA THR A 47 20.86 -31.63 56.46
C THR A 47 21.81 -32.65 57.10
N LEU A 48 23.05 -32.77 56.59
CA LEU A 48 24.26 -32.34 57.32
C LEU A 48 25.58 -32.61 56.57
N GLY A 49 26.33 -31.53 56.32
CA GLY A 49 27.81 -31.49 56.43
C GLY A 49 28.68 -32.02 55.28
N GLY A 50 29.85 -31.38 55.11
CA GLY A 50 31.02 -31.96 54.43
C GLY A 50 31.29 -31.46 53.00
N SER A 51 32.17 -30.47 52.87
CA SER A 51 32.83 -30.10 51.61
C SER A 51 34.32 -30.43 51.71
N LEU A 52 34.97 -30.83 50.60
CA LEU A 52 36.24 -30.24 50.15
C LEU A 52 36.70 -30.76 48.77
N ASP A 53 37.79 -30.15 48.29
CA ASP A 53 38.08 -29.84 46.89
C ASP A 53 38.72 -30.90 45.99
N ARG A 54 38.73 -30.57 44.69
CA ARG A 54 39.66 -31.08 43.68
C ARG A 54 41.12 -31.04 44.14
N SER A 55 41.86 -32.09 43.79
CA SER A 55 43.11 -31.94 43.02
C SER A 55 43.36 -33.23 42.22
N GLY A 56 44.45 -33.35 41.47
CA GLY A 56 44.67 -34.51 40.60
C GLY A 56 46.14 -34.82 40.30
N ARG A 57 46.34 -35.69 39.30
CA ARG A 57 47.62 -36.22 38.77
C ARG A 57 48.39 -37.27 39.61
N SER A 58 48.41 -38.47 39.02
CA SER A 58 49.65 -39.14 38.53
C SER A 58 50.51 -40.03 39.45
N ARG A 59 50.80 -41.23 38.90
CA ARG A 59 51.98 -42.12 39.09
C ARG A 59 52.08 -43.00 40.35
N GLY A 60 52.61 -44.21 40.13
CA GLY A 60 52.97 -45.20 41.14
C GLY A 60 51.78 -46.07 41.59
N GLY A 61 51.96 -47.33 41.99
CA GLY A 61 53.18 -48.15 42.04
C GLY A 61 52.84 -49.60 42.44
N ALA A 62 53.71 -50.56 42.19
CA ALA A 62 53.41 -51.98 42.41
C ALA A 62 53.54 -52.44 43.88
N GLY A 63 52.83 -53.53 44.22
CA GLY A 63 52.96 -54.29 45.47
C GLY A 63 51.89 -53.98 46.54
N GLY A 64 51.45 -54.94 47.36
CA GLY A 64 51.71 -56.39 47.30
C GLY A 64 51.47 -57.11 48.64
N GLY A 65 50.71 -58.21 48.64
CA GLY A 65 50.51 -59.08 49.81
C GLY A 65 49.59 -58.51 50.90
N VAL A 66 49.26 -59.24 51.98
CA VAL A 66 49.28 -60.71 52.25
C VAL A 66 48.21 -60.99 53.35
N GLY A 67 47.47 -62.09 53.24
CA GLY A 67 46.68 -62.68 54.33
C GLY A 67 45.29 -62.05 54.58
N GLY A 68 44.35 -62.77 55.21
CA GLY A 68 44.42 -64.18 55.62
C GLY A 68 43.09 -64.73 56.13
N SER A 69 42.67 -65.88 55.57
CA SER A 69 41.69 -66.88 56.06
C SER A 69 40.59 -66.48 57.06
N LYS A 70 39.35 -66.89 56.73
CA LYS A 70 38.74 -68.03 57.44
C LYS A 70 37.76 -68.79 56.55
N SER A 71 37.55 -70.06 56.88
CA SER A 71 36.95 -71.08 56.01
C SER A 71 35.60 -71.56 56.51
N SER A 72 34.71 -71.93 55.57
CA SER A 72 33.72 -72.99 55.77
C SER A 72 33.66 -73.86 54.52
N SER A 73 33.31 -75.13 54.69
CA SER A 73 33.38 -76.17 53.65
C SER A 73 32.12 -76.22 52.79
N THR A 74 32.29 -76.33 51.47
CA THR A 74 31.18 -76.59 50.54
C THR A 74 30.73 -78.05 50.62
N GLU A 75 29.45 -78.30 50.88
CA GLU A 75 28.83 -79.59 50.60
C GLU A 75 28.78 -79.86 49.09
N ARG A 76 29.01 -81.11 48.69
CA ARG A 76 28.99 -81.52 47.28
C ARG A 76 27.59 -82.00 46.88
N TRP A 77 26.79 -81.07 46.38
CA TRP A 77 25.52 -81.35 45.68
C TRP A 77 25.76 -82.37 44.55
N SER A 78 24.88 -83.36 44.40
CA SER A 78 25.00 -84.36 43.34
C SER A 78 24.67 -83.75 41.97
N ARG A 79 25.16 -84.37 40.89
CA ARG A 79 24.84 -83.93 39.52
C ARG A 79 23.34 -83.86 39.23
N ARG A 80 22.51 -84.67 39.89
CA ARG A 80 21.05 -84.64 39.73
C ARG A 80 20.41 -83.43 40.40
N GLU A 81 20.83 -83.10 41.62
CA GLU A 81 20.32 -81.93 42.35
C GLU A 81 20.78 -80.63 41.69
N ILE A 82 22.03 -80.57 41.21
CA ILE A 82 22.53 -79.44 40.42
C ILE A 82 21.70 -79.25 39.14
N CYS A 83 21.37 -80.33 38.42
CA CYS A 83 20.52 -80.24 37.22
C CYS A 83 19.09 -79.78 37.54
N LEU A 84 18.50 -80.28 38.64
CA LEU A 84 17.15 -79.89 39.08
C LEU A 84 17.11 -78.42 39.53
N LEU A 85 18.10 -77.96 40.30
CA LEU A 85 18.20 -76.54 40.67
C LEU A 85 18.50 -75.64 39.46
N SER A 86 19.38 -76.03 38.54
CA SER A 86 19.61 -75.23 37.33
C SER A 86 18.37 -75.19 36.44
N ALA A 87 17.58 -76.28 36.35
CA ALA A 87 16.32 -76.29 35.64
C ALA A 87 15.25 -75.42 36.31
N LEU A 88 15.15 -75.43 37.65
CA LEU A 88 14.24 -74.59 38.41
C LEU A 88 14.62 -73.10 38.36
N VAL A 89 15.92 -72.77 38.43
CA VAL A 89 16.43 -71.41 38.27
C VAL A 89 16.26 -70.92 36.83
N PHE A 90 16.44 -71.79 35.83
CA PHE A 90 16.17 -71.45 34.43
C PHE A 90 14.67 -71.24 34.17
N ALA A 91 13.80 -72.13 34.68
CA ALA A 91 12.35 -71.96 34.59
C ALA A 91 11.87 -70.70 35.32
N GLY A 92 12.38 -70.44 36.53
CA GLY A 92 12.11 -69.20 37.27
C GLY A 92 12.60 -67.96 36.52
N GLY A 93 13.79 -68.00 35.94
CA GLY A 93 14.34 -66.93 35.10
C GLY A 93 13.51 -66.68 33.84
N VAL A 94 13.06 -67.74 33.15
CA VAL A 94 12.15 -67.65 32.00
C VAL A 94 10.79 -67.07 32.42
N CYS A 95 10.22 -67.50 33.55
CA CYS A 95 8.98 -66.92 34.08
C CYS A 95 9.13 -65.45 34.47
N VAL A 96 10.27 -65.04 35.03
CA VAL A 96 10.57 -63.63 35.33
C VAL A 96 10.74 -62.83 34.03
N ILE A 97 11.48 -63.34 33.04
CA ILE A 97 11.65 -62.68 31.73
C ILE A 97 10.32 -62.53 31.00
N LEU A 98 9.50 -63.59 30.96
CA LEU A 98 8.15 -63.54 30.38
C LEU A 98 7.23 -62.59 31.16
N GLY A 99 7.29 -62.60 32.50
CA GLY A 99 6.57 -61.65 33.35
C GLY A 99 6.97 -60.19 33.11
N CYS A 100 8.28 -59.92 33.00
CA CYS A 100 8.81 -58.62 32.64
C CYS A 100 8.43 -58.19 31.22
N MET A 101 8.44 -59.09 30.23
CA MET A 101 7.98 -58.77 28.87
C MET A 101 6.47 -58.54 28.82
N LEU A 102 5.67 -59.29 29.59
CA LEU A 102 4.22 -59.07 29.70
C LEU A 102 3.92 -57.73 30.40
N ALA A 103 4.64 -57.41 31.49
CA ALA A 103 4.53 -56.14 32.19
C ALA A 103 4.96 -54.96 31.32
N LEU A 104 6.08 -55.08 30.58
CA LEU A 104 6.51 -54.08 29.60
C LEU A 104 5.48 -53.91 28.49
N LYS A 105 4.87 -54.99 27.98
CA LYS A 105 3.81 -54.92 26.98
C LYS A 105 2.54 -54.25 27.53
N LEU A 106 2.15 -54.53 28.77
CA LEU A 106 1.00 -53.90 29.44
C LEU A 106 1.26 -52.40 29.75
N VAL A 107 2.47 -52.06 30.21
CA VAL A 107 2.87 -50.66 30.41
C VAL A 107 2.96 -49.90 29.08
N TRP A 108 3.44 -50.55 28.01
CA TRP A 108 3.49 -49.97 26.67
C TRP A 108 2.09 -49.76 26.08
N LEU A 109 1.17 -50.72 26.25
CA LEU A 109 -0.24 -50.57 25.87
C LEU A 109 -0.93 -49.45 26.66
N GLY A 110 -0.74 -49.37 27.98
CA GLY A 110 -1.29 -48.28 28.81
C GLY A 110 -0.65 -46.91 28.52
N ALA A 111 0.61 -46.89 28.10
CA ALA A 111 1.27 -45.68 27.60
C ALA A 111 0.70 -45.25 26.24
N GLN A 112 0.43 -46.19 25.33
CA GLN A 112 -0.25 -45.92 24.06
C GLN A 112 -1.67 -45.39 24.29
N ASP A 113 -2.48 -46.00 25.16
CA ASP A 113 -3.83 -45.54 25.46
C ASP A 113 -3.83 -44.12 26.04
N THR A 114 -3.03 -43.88 27.09
CA THR A 114 -2.95 -42.56 27.74
C THR A 114 -2.23 -41.50 26.90
N GLN A 115 -1.52 -41.88 25.83
CA GLN A 115 -1.02 -40.96 24.81
C GLN A 115 -2.08 -40.70 23.73
N CYS A 116 -2.79 -41.73 23.27
CA CYS A 116 -3.91 -41.62 22.33
C CYS A 116 -5.03 -40.73 22.88
N GLU A 117 -5.39 -40.84 24.16
CA GLU A 117 -6.33 -39.93 24.83
C GLU A 117 -5.84 -38.47 24.81
N ARG A 118 -4.54 -38.23 25.04
CA ARG A 118 -3.95 -36.89 25.06
C ARG A 118 -3.85 -36.28 23.66
N GLU A 119 -3.51 -37.09 22.65
CA GLU A 119 -3.41 -36.67 21.25
C GLU A 119 -4.80 -36.42 20.67
N CYS A 120 -5.75 -37.35 20.86
CA CYS A 120 -7.16 -37.18 20.48
C CYS A 120 -7.79 -35.97 21.20
N GLY A 121 -7.55 -35.82 22.51
CA GLY A 121 -7.99 -34.66 23.29
C GLY A 121 -7.35 -33.33 22.86
N THR A 122 -6.17 -33.36 22.21
CA THR A 122 -5.51 -32.17 21.67
C THR A 122 -6.00 -31.85 20.26
N MET A 123 -6.10 -32.85 19.38
CA MET A 123 -6.74 -32.74 18.06
C MET A 123 -8.17 -32.21 18.18
N ARG A 124 -8.99 -32.75 19.09
CA ARG A 124 -10.35 -32.26 19.36
C ARG A 124 -10.38 -30.79 19.78
N ARG A 125 -9.39 -30.32 20.55
CA ARG A 125 -9.26 -28.90 20.92
C ARG A 125 -8.85 -28.04 19.73
N SER A 126 -7.91 -28.48 18.88
CA SER A 126 -7.54 -27.75 17.65
C SER A 126 -8.70 -27.64 16.67
N LEU A 127 -9.44 -28.73 16.43
CA LEU A 127 -10.66 -28.73 15.59
C LEU A 127 -11.74 -27.79 16.15
N LEU A 128 -11.92 -27.72 17.48
CA LEU A 128 -12.85 -26.77 18.11
C LEU A 128 -12.37 -25.31 18.00
N ARG A 129 -11.07 -25.01 18.09
CA ARG A 129 -10.53 -23.66 17.84
C ARG A 129 -10.75 -23.24 16.38
N ALA A 130 -10.41 -24.11 15.43
CA ALA A 130 -10.61 -23.91 14.00
C ALA A 130 -12.09 -23.65 13.66
N ALA A 131 -13.01 -24.48 14.18
CA ALA A 131 -14.44 -24.32 13.98
C ALA A 131 -14.95 -22.98 14.51
N ARG A 132 -14.57 -22.59 15.75
CA ARG A 132 -14.97 -21.31 16.36
C ARG A 132 -14.48 -20.10 15.55
N PHE A 133 -13.21 -20.11 15.12
CA PHE A 133 -12.64 -19.02 14.31
C PHE A 133 -13.46 -18.81 13.04
N VAL A 134 -13.59 -19.86 12.23
CA VAL A 134 -14.35 -19.82 10.97
C VAL A 134 -15.81 -19.43 11.20
N GLN A 135 -16.48 -20.04 12.18
CA GLN A 135 -17.88 -19.74 12.53
C GLN A 135 -18.08 -18.28 12.94
N SER A 136 -17.12 -17.69 13.66
CA SER A 136 -17.23 -16.31 14.11
C SER A 136 -17.13 -15.31 12.95
N ASN A 137 -16.32 -15.59 11.94
CA ASN A 137 -16.04 -14.64 10.86
C ASN A 137 -17.09 -14.68 9.74
N VAL A 138 -17.69 -15.85 9.50
CA VAL A 138 -18.76 -16.03 8.50
C VAL A 138 -20.05 -15.28 8.89
N ASP A 139 -20.60 -14.56 7.93
CA ASP A 139 -21.95 -13.99 7.96
C ASP A 139 -22.92 -14.83 7.12
N ALA A 140 -23.63 -15.73 7.79
CA ALA A 140 -24.61 -16.61 7.14
C ALA A 140 -25.88 -15.89 6.62
N SER A 141 -26.00 -14.56 6.79
CA SER A 141 -27.09 -13.78 6.19
C SER A 141 -26.82 -13.34 4.75
N VAL A 142 -25.55 -13.34 4.31
CA VAL A 142 -25.15 -13.00 2.94
C VAL A 142 -25.04 -14.28 2.10
N ALA A 143 -25.52 -14.23 0.85
CA ALA A 143 -25.38 -15.36 -0.06
C ALA A 143 -23.93 -15.44 -0.62
N PRO A 144 -23.21 -16.57 -0.47
CA PRO A 144 -21.82 -16.71 -0.94
C PRO A 144 -21.66 -16.54 -2.45
N CYS A 145 -22.74 -16.70 -3.22
CA CYS A 145 -22.77 -16.55 -4.67
C CYS A 145 -23.08 -15.11 -5.15
N HIS A 146 -23.30 -14.18 -4.23
CA HIS A 146 -23.56 -12.76 -4.49
C HIS A 146 -22.39 -11.87 -4.02
N ASP A 147 -21.98 -12.00 -2.76
CA ASP A 147 -20.73 -11.43 -2.24
C ASP A 147 -20.07 -12.44 -1.30
N PHE A 148 -19.00 -13.08 -1.77
CA PHE A 148 -18.29 -14.08 -0.98
C PHE A 148 -17.42 -13.47 0.13
N TYR A 149 -16.93 -12.23 -0.02
CA TYR A 149 -16.16 -11.55 1.02
C TYR A 149 -17.07 -11.16 2.19
N SER A 150 -18.21 -10.54 1.90
CA SER A 150 -19.20 -10.22 2.94
C SER A 150 -19.75 -11.48 3.62
N PHE A 151 -19.94 -12.58 2.89
CA PHE A 151 -20.24 -13.89 3.50
C PHE A 151 -19.10 -14.44 4.37
N ALA A 152 -17.85 -14.40 3.94
CA ALA A 152 -16.74 -15.02 4.69
C ALA A 152 -16.22 -14.15 5.86
N CYS A 153 -16.38 -12.83 5.77
CA CYS A 153 -15.82 -11.83 6.68
C CYS A 153 -16.84 -10.95 7.40
N GLY A 154 -18.13 -10.95 7.05
CA GLY A 154 -19.11 -10.02 7.62
C GLY A 154 -19.23 -10.10 9.15
N GLY A 155 -18.97 -11.26 9.75
CA GLY A 155 -18.87 -11.43 11.20
C GLY A 155 -17.61 -10.76 11.80
N TRP A 156 -16.46 -10.86 11.13
CA TRP A 156 -15.24 -10.12 11.50
C TRP A 156 -15.47 -8.61 11.43
N LEU A 157 -16.04 -8.15 10.32
CA LEU A 157 -16.33 -6.75 10.03
C LEU A 157 -17.38 -6.16 10.99
N ARG A 158 -18.31 -6.95 11.52
CA ARG A 158 -19.24 -6.47 12.57
C ARG A 158 -18.61 -6.36 13.96
N ARG A 159 -17.74 -7.29 14.36
CA ARG A 159 -17.15 -7.27 15.72
C ARG A 159 -16.04 -6.24 15.88
N HIS A 160 -15.19 -6.05 14.88
CA HIS A 160 -14.00 -5.22 15.04
C HIS A 160 -14.25 -3.80 14.53
N ALA A 161 -14.09 -2.82 15.40
CA ALA A 161 -13.73 -1.47 14.99
C ALA A 161 -12.28 -1.49 14.46
N ILE A 162 -11.89 -0.44 13.74
CA ILE A 162 -10.47 -0.14 13.55
C ILE A 162 -10.04 0.68 14.79
N PRO A 163 -8.98 0.30 15.53
CA PRO A 163 -8.44 1.10 16.64
C PRO A 163 -8.01 2.53 16.25
N GLU A 164 -8.02 3.46 17.21
CA GLU A 164 -7.68 4.90 17.03
C GLU A 164 -6.22 5.12 16.54
N ASP A 165 -5.38 4.09 16.70
CA ASP A 165 -3.98 3.99 16.35
C ASP A 165 -3.70 3.04 15.16
N LYS A 166 -4.72 2.52 14.42
CA LYS A 166 -4.54 1.54 13.32
C LYS A 166 -5.14 1.96 11.97
N LEU A 167 -4.36 1.82 10.89
CA LEU A 167 -4.69 2.30 9.52
C LEU A 167 -5.95 1.57 9.02
N SER A 168 -5.85 0.27 9.25
CA SER A 168 -6.76 -0.78 8.94
C SER A 168 -6.66 -1.79 10.09
N TYR A 169 -7.67 -2.64 10.22
CA TYR A 169 -7.66 -3.72 11.17
C TYR A 169 -8.23 -4.99 10.54
N GLY A 170 -7.38 -6.00 10.42
CA GLY A 170 -7.71 -7.29 9.85
C GLY A 170 -7.00 -8.43 10.56
N VAL A 171 -7.21 -9.66 10.08
CA VAL A 171 -6.66 -10.88 10.71
C VAL A 171 -5.13 -10.81 10.82
N ILE A 172 -4.43 -10.41 9.75
CA ILE A 172 -2.97 -10.23 9.77
C ILE A 172 -2.53 -9.15 10.79
N THR A 173 -3.30 -8.06 10.93
CA THR A 173 -3.02 -6.99 11.91
C THR A 173 -3.08 -7.52 13.35
N ALA A 174 -4.05 -8.38 13.66
CA ALA A 174 -4.20 -9.00 14.98
C ALA A 174 -3.07 -10.00 15.31
N ILE A 175 -2.55 -10.74 14.31
CA ILE A 175 -1.31 -11.53 14.48
C ILE A 175 -0.12 -10.59 14.75
N GLY A 176 -0.12 -9.40 14.15
CA GLY A 176 0.87 -8.34 14.37
C GLY A 176 0.97 -7.90 15.82
N GLU A 177 -0.16 -7.66 16.45
CA GLU A 177 -0.24 -7.29 17.88
C GLU A 177 0.32 -8.41 18.77
N GLN A 178 -0.11 -9.66 18.54
CA GLN A 178 0.42 -10.81 19.27
C GLN A 178 1.93 -10.99 19.07
N ASN A 179 2.48 -10.65 17.91
CA ASN A 179 3.93 -10.67 17.66
C ASN A 179 4.64 -9.50 18.35
N GLN A 180 4.05 -8.31 18.35
CA GLN A 180 4.59 -7.15 19.06
C GLN A 180 4.68 -7.41 20.57
N GLU A 181 3.64 -7.98 21.19
CA GLU A 181 3.67 -8.38 22.60
C GLU A 181 4.73 -9.43 22.93
N LYS A 182 4.96 -10.41 22.04
CA LYS A 182 6.00 -11.44 22.20
C LYS A 182 7.39 -10.78 22.16
N LEU A 183 7.61 -9.89 21.19
CA LEU A 183 8.87 -9.18 21.01
C LEU A 183 9.16 -8.17 22.14
N GLN A 184 8.15 -7.45 22.63
CA GLN A 184 8.28 -6.57 23.80
C GLN A 184 8.73 -7.35 25.04
N ARG A 185 8.09 -8.48 25.35
CA ARG A 185 8.51 -9.36 26.45
C ARG A 185 9.95 -9.86 26.29
N LEU A 186 10.36 -10.22 25.07
CA LEU A 186 11.73 -10.65 24.76
C LEU A 186 12.78 -9.52 24.90
N LEU A 187 12.38 -8.24 24.78
CA LEU A 187 13.23 -7.06 25.00
C LEU A 187 13.33 -6.68 26.49
N GLU A 188 12.24 -6.85 27.23
CA GLU A 188 12.17 -6.63 28.68
C GLU A 188 12.96 -7.70 29.47
N GLU A 189 13.07 -8.92 28.94
CA GLU A 189 13.90 -9.99 29.52
C GLU A 189 15.36 -9.54 29.79
N PRO A 190 15.97 -10.00 30.90
CA PRO A 190 17.40 -9.81 31.16
C PRO A 190 18.28 -10.22 29.96
N VAL A 191 19.37 -9.48 29.76
CA VAL A 191 20.35 -9.79 28.70
C VAL A 191 21.04 -11.13 29.03
N ARG A 192 20.86 -12.12 28.14
CA ARG A 192 21.42 -13.48 28.29
C ARG A 192 22.93 -13.47 27.98
N ARG A 193 23.36 -12.83 26.88
CA ARG A 193 24.78 -12.67 26.49
C ARG A 193 25.25 -11.22 26.67
N LYS A 194 26.15 -10.97 27.63
CA LYS A 194 26.54 -9.60 28.04
C LYS A 194 27.80 -9.02 27.38
N GLY A 195 28.55 -9.80 26.60
CA GLY A 195 29.82 -9.37 25.98
C GLY A 195 29.68 -8.14 25.06
N PRO A 196 30.75 -7.36 24.83
CA PRO A 196 30.72 -6.07 24.13
C PRO A 196 29.97 -6.11 22.79
N ASP A 197 30.24 -7.14 21.99
CA ASP A 197 29.71 -7.28 20.62
C ASP A 197 28.28 -7.85 20.55
N SER A 198 27.74 -8.34 21.67
CA SER A 198 26.45 -9.04 21.73
C SER A 198 25.30 -8.23 21.13
N ALA A 199 24.78 -8.69 19.98
CA ALA A 199 23.65 -8.09 19.30
C ALA A 199 22.38 -8.08 20.18
N GLU A 200 22.22 -9.10 21.05
CA GLU A 200 21.13 -9.16 22.04
C GLU A 200 21.21 -8.01 23.05
N ARG A 201 22.42 -7.66 23.51
CA ARG A 201 22.60 -6.52 24.40
C ARG A 201 22.32 -5.21 23.65
N LYS A 202 22.88 -5.07 22.45
CA LYS A 202 22.74 -3.88 21.59
C LYS A 202 21.27 -3.56 21.28
N VAL A 203 20.44 -4.54 20.89
CA VAL A 203 19.02 -4.28 20.62
C VAL A 203 18.22 -3.89 21.88
N LYS A 204 18.54 -4.50 23.04
CA LYS A 204 17.90 -4.16 24.33
C LYS A 204 18.31 -2.78 24.85
N GLU A 205 19.58 -2.39 24.66
CA GLU A 205 20.08 -1.04 24.96
C GLU A 205 19.52 0.02 24.02
N PHE A 206 19.37 -0.31 22.73
CA PHE A 206 18.71 0.56 21.74
C PHE A 206 17.25 0.82 22.12
N TYR A 207 16.48 -0.23 22.43
CA TYR A 207 15.07 -0.13 22.82
C TYR A 207 14.89 0.78 24.05
N ARG A 208 15.68 0.58 25.10
CA ARG A 208 15.66 1.42 26.31
C ARG A 208 16.09 2.86 26.05
N SER A 209 17.03 3.09 25.12
CA SER A 209 17.38 4.46 24.72
C SER A 209 16.21 5.21 24.09
N CYS A 210 15.35 4.52 23.33
CA CYS A 210 14.15 5.10 22.72
C CYS A 210 13.02 5.34 23.74
N ILE A 211 12.85 4.43 24.72
CA ILE A 211 11.86 4.56 25.81
C ILE A 211 12.19 5.71 26.77
N ASN A 212 13.47 6.12 26.86
CA ASN A 212 13.89 7.26 27.68
C ASN A 212 13.49 8.62 27.07
N ILE A 213 12.19 8.84 26.89
CA ILE A 213 11.61 10.07 26.34
C ILE A 213 11.99 11.31 27.17
N GLN A 214 12.29 11.17 28.46
CA GLN A 214 12.76 12.28 29.30
C GLN A 214 14.09 12.86 28.81
N GLU A 215 15.05 12.01 28.42
CA GLU A 215 16.34 12.47 27.87
C GLU A 215 16.19 12.99 26.42
N ILE A 216 15.31 12.38 25.62
CA ILE A 216 15.01 12.83 24.25
C ILE A 216 14.34 14.22 24.28
N ASP A 217 13.37 14.45 25.18
CA ASP A 217 12.72 15.75 25.36
C ASP A 217 13.65 16.78 25.99
N ARG A 218 14.59 16.38 26.87
CA ARG A 218 15.64 17.25 27.40
C ARG A 218 16.63 17.72 26.33
N LEU A 219 16.93 16.87 25.34
CA LEU A 219 17.78 17.22 24.17
C LEU A 219 17.02 18.02 23.11
N GLY A 220 15.70 17.88 23.02
CA GLY A 220 14.84 18.71 22.17
C GLY A 220 15.22 18.65 20.68
N ALA A 221 15.82 19.74 20.19
CA ALA A 221 16.31 19.88 18.82
C ALA A 221 17.84 19.78 18.68
N GLU A 222 18.60 19.76 19.79
CA GLU A 222 20.08 19.81 19.79
C GLU A 222 20.73 18.77 18.86
N PRO A 223 20.29 17.49 18.81
CA PRO A 223 20.92 16.49 17.94
C PRO A 223 20.68 16.75 16.43
N MET A 224 19.59 17.42 16.07
CA MET A 224 19.32 17.84 14.69
C MET A 224 20.14 19.09 14.32
N MET A 225 20.37 19.99 15.29
CA MET A 225 21.23 21.15 15.08
C MET A 225 22.68 20.72 14.78
N GLU A 226 23.22 19.73 15.50
CA GLU A 226 24.52 19.13 15.17
C GLU A 226 24.59 18.59 13.73
N VAL A 227 23.53 17.91 13.26
CA VAL A 227 23.42 17.40 11.88
C VAL A 227 23.40 18.56 10.87
N ILE A 228 22.57 19.58 11.12
CA ILE A 228 22.43 20.77 10.27
C ILE A 228 23.75 21.54 10.18
N ASP A 229 24.44 21.78 11.29
CA ASP A 229 25.71 22.50 11.33
C ASP A 229 26.84 21.70 10.65
N SER A 230 26.86 20.37 10.82
CA SER A 230 27.77 19.50 10.07
C SER A 230 27.55 19.56 8.55
N CYS A 231 26.36 19.99 8.10
CA CYS A 231 26.02 20.22 6.70
C CYS A 231 26.28 21.67 6.26
N GLY A 232 27.03 22.47 7.03
CA GLY A 232 27.31 23.90 6.73
C GLY A 232 26.21 24.86 7.20
N GLY A 233 25.34 24.39 8.10
CA GLY A 233 24.21 25.14 8.64
C GLY A 233 23.06 25.31 7.65
N TRP A 234 21.88 25.51 8.20
CA TRP A 234 20.75 26.10 7.47
C TRP A 234 20.87 27.64 7.58
N ASP A 235 20.39 28.38 6.59
CA ASP A 235 20.15 29.83 6.71
C ASP A 235 18.99 30.10 7.70
N LEU A 236 19.24 29.91 9.00
CA LEU A 236 18.27 30.13 10.09
C LEU A 236 18.20 31.61 10.48
N ALA A 237 19.37 32.23 10.66
CA ALA A 237 19.55 33.61 11.10
C ALA A 237 19.07 34.68 10.09
N GLY A 238 18.55 34.27 8.92
CA GLY A 238 17.82 35.11 7.99
C GLY A 238 18.68 36.18 7.32
N ALA A 239 19.38 35.80 6.25
CA ALA A 239 19.99 36.78 5.35
C ALA A 239 18.99 37.91 5.00
N PRO A 240 19.33 39.20 5.23
CA PRO A 240 18.38 40.29 5.01
C PRO A 240 18.01 40.39 3.53
N PRO A 241 16.75 40.77 3.19
CA PRO A 241 16.26 40.73 1.82
C PRO A 241 17.07 41.67 0.90
N GLY A 242 17.86 41.08 0.01
CA GLY A 242 18.78 41.78 -0.89
C GLY A 242 20.24 41.89 -0.41
N GLY A 243 20.56 41.39 0.79
CA GLY A 243 21.92 41.38 1.35
C GLY A 243 22.65 40.04 1.19
N ALA A 244 23.98 40.09 1.15
CA ALA A 244 24.87 38.96 0.84
C ALA A 244 25.00 37.89 1.96
N GLY A 245 23.95 37.59 2.72
CA GLY A 245 24.01 36.64 3.85
C GLY A 245 24.27 35.17 3.47
N TRP A 246 24.16 34.81 2.19
CA TRP A 246 24.62 33.50 1.71
C TRP A 246 26.17 33.43 1.55
N GLU A 247 26.81 34.57 1.32
CA GLU A 247 28.25 34.71 0.98
C GLU A 247 29.05 35.47 2.05
N SER A 248 28.39 36.00 3.08
CA SER A 248 29.01 36.60 4.27
C SER A 248 29.90 35.58 4.99
N GLY A 249 31.21 35.82 5.00
CA GLY A 249 32.24 34.95 5.60
C GLY A 249 32.22 34.84 7.13
N SER A 250 31.07 35.07 7.76
CA SER A 250 30.78 34.92 9.19
C SER A 250 30.09 33.58 9.53
N VAL A 251 29.93 32.70 8.54
CA VAL A 251 29.31 31.37 8.64
C VAL A 251 30.41 30.31 8.42
N PRO A 252 30.41 29.14 9.10
CA PRO A 252 31.32 28.05 8.80
C PRO A 252 31.30 27.68 7.31
N THR A 253 32.45 27.26 6.78
CA THR A 253 32.67 26.97 5.36
C THR A 253 31.64 25.97 4.83
N ARG A 254 30.67 26.47 4.06
CA ARG A 254 29.59 25.64 3.52
C ARG A 254 30.13 24.57 2.56
N PRO A 255 29.67 23.30 2.66
CA PRO A 255 29.91 22.29 1.64
C PRO A 255 29.54 22.81 0.25
N ASP A 256 30.32 22.42 -0.77
CA ASP A 256 29.84 22.54 -2.14
C ASP A 256 28.75 21.49 -2.41
N PHE A 257 28.02 21.67 -3.51
CA PHE A 257 26.87 20.84 -3.87
C PHE A 257 27.16 19.32 -3.86
N ASN A 258 28.36 18.88 -4.25
CA ASN A 258 28.69 17.45 -4.30
C ASN A 258 29.09 16.90 -2.92
N GLU A 259 29.72 17.70 -2.05
CA GLU A 259 29.94 17.31 -0.65
C GLU A 259 28.62 17.30 0.14
N MET A 260 27.63 18.14 -0.23
CA MET A 260 26.28 18.07 0.35
C MET A 260 25.48 16.85 -0.15
N LEU A 261 25.56 16.51 -1.45
CA LEU A 261 25.00 15.25 -1.99
C LEU A 261 25.61 14.01 -1.32
N TYR A 262 26.92 14.03 -1.06
CA TYR A 262 27.59 12.99 -0.29
C TYR A 262 27.05 12.91 1.14
N ARG A 263 26.77 14.04 1.80
CA ARG A 263 26.17 14.04 3.14
C ARG A 263 24.76 13.44 3.13
N THR A 264 23.89 13.87 2.22
CA THR A 264 22.54 13.32 2.12
C THR A 264 22.57 11.81 1.88
N GLN A 265 23.25 11.34 0.83
CA GLN A 265 23.17 9.93 0.40
C GLN A 265 24.17 9.03 1.16
N GLY A 266 25.44 9.44 1.27
CA GLY A 266 26.54 8.65 1.84
C GLY A 266 26.77 8.80 3.35
N VAL A 267 26.07 9.70 4.04
CA VAL A 267 26.13 9.82 5.52
C VAL A 267 24.77 9.61 6.17
N TYR A 268 23.70 10.18 5.60
CA TYR A 268 22.34 10.12 6.15
C TYR A 268 21.37 9.19 5.41
N SER A 269 21.84 8.39 4.44
CA SER A 269 21.03 7.45 3.63
C SER A 269 19.77 8.09 2.98
N THR A 270 19.81 9.40 2.77
CA THR A 270 18.68 10.23 2.36
C THR A 270 18.80 10.51 0.86
N ALA A 271 17.90 9.92 0.06
CA ALA A 271 17.88 10.12 -1.37
C ALA A 271 17.32 11.51 -1.75
N VAL A 272 18.01 12.19 -2.66
CA VAL A 272 17.74 13.56 -3.10
C VAL A 272 18.05 13.67 -4.59
N PHE A 273 17.11 14.21 -5.38
CA PHE A 273 17.12 14.26 -6.86
C PHE A 273 17.24 12.92 -7.61
N PHE A 274 17.69 11.84 -6.98
CA PHE A 274 17.77 10.46 -7.48
C PHE A 274 18.09 9.53 -6.31
N SER A 275 17.84 8.23 -6.51
CA SER A 275 18.28 7.17 -5.61
C SER A 275 19.59 6.57 -6.10
N LEU A 276 20.41 6.08 -5.18
CA LEU A 276 21.68 5.43 -5.47
C LEU A 276 21.80 4.21 -4.56
N THR A 277 21.87 3.03 -5.17
CA THR A 277 21.79 1.73 -4.46
C THR A 277 22.82 0.74 -4.98
N VAL A 278 23.17 -0.25 -4.17
CA VAL A 278 24.00 -1.40 -4.56
C VAL A 278 23.13 -2.65 -4.50
N ASN A 279 22.64 -3.05 -5.66
CA ASN A 279 21.68 -4.15 -5.83
C ASN A 279 22.29 -5.25 -6.72
N VAL A 280 21.62 -6.41 -6.78
CA VAL A 280 21.89 -7.45 -7.78
C VAL A 280 21.75 -6.85 -9.19
N ASP A 281 22.69 -7.11 -10.09
CA ASP A 281 22.58 -6.71 -11.50
C ASP A 281 21.46 -7.52 -12.17
N ASP A 282 20.38 -6.85 -12.56
CA ASP A 282 19.20 -7.49 -13.15
C ASP A 282 19.54 -8.33 -14.41
N LYS A 283 20.60 -8.00 -15.19
CA LYS A 283 21.05 -8.83 -16.34
C LYS A 283 22.23 -9.77 -16.01
N ASN A 284 22.73 -9.80 -14.77
CA ASN A 284 23.74 -10.76 -14.30
C ASN A 284 23.61 -10.99 -12.78
N SER A 285 22.70 -11.89 -12.41
CA SER A 285 22.33 -12.19 -11.01
C SER A 285 23.43 -12.76 -10.12
N SER A 286 24.65 -12.94 -10.64
CA SER A 286 25.84 -13.34 -9.86
C SER A 286 26.64 -12.16 -9.31
N ARG A 287 26.49 -10.94 -9.87
CA ARG A 287 27.19 -9.73 -9.42
C ARG A 287 26.25 -8.67 -8.86
N ASN A 288 26.78 -7.82 -7.98
CA ASN A 288 26.13 -6.57 -7.61
C ASN A 288 26.50 -5.47 -8.63
N ALA A 289 25.69 -4.42 -8.72
CA ALA A 289 25.94 -3.24 -9.54
C ALA A 289 25.43 -1.96 -8.84
N ILE A 290 26.01 -0.82 -9.20
CA ILE A 290 25.50 0.49 -8.80
C ILE A 290 24.25 0.77 -9.64
N ARG A 291 23.11 1.01 -8.98
CA ARG A 291 21.81 1.28 -9.59
C ARG A 291 21.31 2.67 -9.20
N ILE A 292 21.00 3.48 -10.22
CA ILE A 292 20.46 4.84 -10.11
C ILE A 292 19.04 4.85 -10.68
N ASP A 293 18.08 5.36 -9.92
CA ASP A 293 16.68 5.50 -10.32
C ASP A 293 16.11 6.86 -9.86
N GLN A 294 14.96 7.25 -10.40
CA GLN A 294 14.23 8.45 -9.98
C GLN A 294 13.87 8.42 -8.49
N GLU A 295 14.05 9.54 -7.78
CA GLU A 295 13.71 9.71 -6.35
C GLU A 295 13.92 11.20 -5.97
N GLY A 296 13.35 11.63 -4.85
CA GLY A 296 13.51 12.99 -4.31
C GLY A 296 12.21 13.59 -3.81
N LEU A 297 11.12 12.82 -3.80
CA LEU A 297 9.78 13.23 -3.37
C LEU A 297 9.52 12.76 -1.95
N THR A 298 8.91 13.62 -1.13
CA THR A 298 8.64 13.36 0.28
C THR A 298 7.21 12.90 0.51
N LEU A 299 6.29 13.26 -0.39
CA LEU A 299 5.03 12.53 -0.57
C LEU A 299 5.29 11.30 -1.47
N PRO A 300 4.64 10.15 -1.24
CA PRO A 300 4.99 8.87 -1.87
C PRO A 300 4.63 8.75 -3.37
N GLU A 301 3.86 9.68 -3.93
CA GLU A 301 3.40 9.64 -5.32
C GLU A 301 3.33 11.06 -5.90
N ARG A 302 3.58 11.21 -7.21
CA ARG A 302 3.61 12.54 -7.86
C ARG A 302 2.23 13.17 -8.03
N THR A 303 1.15 12.40 -8.11
CA THR A 303 -0.22 12.93 -8.13
C THR A 303 -0.53 13.74 -6.88
N LEU A 304 0.00 13.38 -5.70
CA LEU A 304 -0.16 14.16 -4.45
C LEU A 304 0.47 15.57 -4.51
N TYR A 305 1.31 15.87 -5.51
CA TYR A 305 1.86 17.21 -5.79
C TYR A 305 1.13 17.95 -6.93
N LEU A 306 0.44 17.23 -7.82
CA LEU A 306 -0.05 17.75 -9.11
C LEU A 306 -1.57 17.69 -9.25
N GLY A 307 -2.22 16.81 -8.47
CA GLY A 307 -3.65 16.55 -8.44
C GLY A 307 -4.47 17.77 -8.03
N GLN A 308 -5.72 17.79 -8.49
CA GLN A 308 -6.66 18.89 -8.30
C GLN A 308 -7.97 18.43 -7.61
N ASP A 309 -8.02 17.16 -7.21
CA ASP A 309 -9.02 16.56 -6.35
C ASP A 309 -8.84 16.98 -4.88
N GLU A 310 -9.90 16.79 -4.09
CA GLU A 310 -9.98 17.29 -2.71
C GLU A 310 -8.89 16.70 -1.80
N ASP A 311 -8.64 15.39 -1.91
CA ASP A 311 -7.64 14.69 -1.10
C ASP A 311 -6.22 15.15 -1.47
N SER A 312 -5.82 15.17 -2.74
CA SER A 312 -4.50 15.70 -3.16
C SER A 312 -4.27 17.14 -2.68
N VAL A 313 -5.25 18.03 -2.86
CA VAL A 313 -5.14 19.44 -2.45
C VAL A 313 -5.02 19.57 -0.92
N LYS A 314 -5.77 18.75 -0.16
CA LYS A 314 -5.69 18.69 1.31
C LYS A 314 -4.33 18.17 1.80
N ILE A 315 -3.81 17.12 1.17
CA ILE A 315 -2.53 16.49 1.49
C ILE A 315 -1.37 17.44 1.24
N LEU A 316 -1.36 18.11 0.08
CA LEU A 316 -0.33 19.10 -0.28
C LEU A 316 -0.35 20.31 0.66
N ALA A 317 -1.52 20.75 1.11
CA ALA A 317 -1.66 21.81 2.11
C ALA A 317 -1.14 21.39 3.50
N ALA A 318 -1.44 20.16 3.94
CA ALA A 318 -0.93 19.62 5.21
C ALA A 318 0.59 19.42 5.18
N TYR A 319 1.14 18.97 4.05
CA TYR A 319 2.58 18.81 3.84
C TYR A 319 3.33 20.14 3.90
N LYS A 320 2.77 21.19 3.29
CA LYS A 320 3.30 22.56 3.44
C LYS A 320 3.25 23.05 4.90
N ALA A 321 2.18 22.74 5.64
CA ALA A 321 2.09 23.08 7.05
C ALA A 321 3.15 22.35 7.91
N LEU A 322 3.45 21.08 7.58
CA LEU A 322 4.55 20.33 8.19
C LEU A 322 5.90 21.03 7.98
N MET A 323 6.22 21.42 6.74
CA MET A 323 7.44 22.18 6.43
C MET A 323 7.55 23.42 7.31
N GLU A 324 6.51 24.28 7.30
CA GLU A 324 6.57 25.57 7.99
C GLU A 324 6.71 25.41 9.51
N ARG A 325 6.08 24.39 10.09
CA ARG A 325 6.18 24.10 11.53
C ARG A 325 7.53 23.51 11.93
N LEU A 326 8.05 22.51 11.21
CA LEU A 326 9.37 21.93 11.49
C LEU A 326 10.50 22.95 11.30
N LEU A 327 10.43 23.76 10.23
CA LEU A 327 11.38 24.86 10.00
C LEU A 327 11.33 25.89 11.14
N SER A 328 10.13 26.26 11.60
CA SER A 328 9.97 27.20 12.72
C SER A 328 10.50 26.65 14.05
N MET A 329 10.30 25.34 14.31
CA MET A 329 10.82 24.66 15.50
C MET A 329 12.36 24.53 15.51
N LEU A 330 12.97 24.48 14.33
CA LEU A 330 14.43 24.57 14.14
C LEU A 330 14.95 26.02 14.09
N GLY A 331 14.11 27.02 14.40
CA GLY A 331 14.51 28.43 14.49
C GLY A 331 14.68 29.14 13.14
N ALA A 332 14.15 28.61 12.04
CA ALA A 332 14.36 29.22 10.72
C ALA A 332 13.49 30.48 10.51
N HIS A 333 14.12 31.64 10.39
CA HIS A 333 13.44 32.85 9.95
C HIS A 333 12.86 32.69 8.53
N ASN A 334 11.70 33.31 8.27
CA ASN A 334 10.97 33.22 6.99
C ASN A 334 10.64 31.77 6.56
N ALA A 335 10.24 30.90 7.50
CA ALA A 335 9.83 29.53 7.24
C ALA A 335 8.86 29.38 6.05
N THR A 336 7.80 30.21 5.96
CA THR A 336 6.80 30.28 4.87
C THR A 336 7.34 30.69 3.48
N VAL A 337 8.58 31.19 3.42
CA VAL A 337 9.30 31.42 2.16
C VAL A 337 10.17 30.20 1.83
N LYS A 338 10.90 29.67 2.82
CA LYS A 338 11.76 28.49 2.65
C LYS A 338 10.95 27.24 2.29
N SER A 339 9.81 27.00 2.96
CA SER A 339 8.86 25.92 2.64
C SER A 339 8.44 25.97 1.18
N ARG A 340 8.03 27.15 0.71
CA ARG A 340 7.59 27.38 -0.67
C ARG A 340 8.72 27.11 -1.66
N GLU A 341 9.91 27.63 -1.45
CA GLU A 341 11.05 27.38 -2.34
C GLU A 341 11.44 25.90 -2.45
N ILE A 342 11.28 25.14 -1.35
CA ILE A 342 11.51 23.69 -1.32
C ILE A 342 10.36 22.96 -2.03
N LEU A 343 9.11 23.34 -1.77
CA LEU A 343 7.92 22.77 -2.39
C LEU A 343 7.88 23.04 -3.90
N ASP A 344 8.22 24.25 -4.33
CA ASP A 344 8.36 24.65 -5.75
C ASP A 344 9.51 23.88 -6.45
N LEU A 345 10.45 23.30 -5.71
CA LEU A 345 11.46 22.37 -6.25
C LEU A 345 10.93 20.93 -6.27
N GLU A 346 10.29 20.43 -5.20
CA GLU A 346 9.68 19.10 -5.19
C GLU A 346 8.56 18.95 -6.23
N MET A 347 7.71 19.97 -6.46
CA MET A 347 6.70 19.97 -7.52
C MET A 347 7.34 19.92 -8.92
N ARG A 348 8.49 20.58 -9.13
CA ARG A 348 9.26 20.48 -10.39
C ARG A 348 9.88 19.10 -10.59
N LEU A 349 10.29 18.43 -9.51
CA LEU A 349 10.73 17.04 -9.55
C LEU A 349 9.54 16.10 -9.84
N ALA A 350 8.41 16.26 -9.15
CA ALA A 350 7.20 15.44 -9.33
C ALA A 350 6.65 15.51 -10.76
N ASN A 351 6.72 16.68 -11.39
CA ASN A 351 6.34 16.88 -12.79
C ASN A 351 7.21 16.08 -13.79
N ILE A 352 8.47 15.76 -13.45
CA ILE A 352 9.38 14.98 -14.32
C ILE A 352 9.51 13.50 -13.92
N THR A 353 9.18 13.13 -12.67
CA THR A 353 9.03 11.75 -12.22
C THR A 353 7.96 11.03 -13.05
N VAL A 354 8.17 9.75 -13.35
CA VAL A 354 7.24 8.86 -14.06
C VAL A 354 6.51 7.98 -13.03
N SER A 355 5.18 7.89 -13.04
CA SER A 355 4.46 7.07 -12.05
C SER A 355 4.63 5.56 -12.31
N GLU A 356 4.68 4.73 -11.27
CA GLU A 356 4.94 3.27 -11.35
C GLU A 356 3.93 2.48 -12.21
N PHE A 357 2.74 3.03 -12.46
CA PHE A 357 1.71 2.42 -13.31
C PHE A 357 1.74 2.89 -14.78
N GLU A 358 2.56 3.88 -15.14
CA GLU A 358 2.78 4.30 -16.53
C GLU A 358 3.64 3.23 -17.24
N ASP A 359 3.37 2.91 -18.51
CA ASP A 359 4.00 1.77 -19.20
C ASP A 359 5.55 1.83 -19.22
N GLN A 360 6.11 3.04 -19.15
CA GLN A 360 7.54 3.34 -19.02
C GLN A 360 8.21 2.76 -17.75
N ARG A 361 7.43 2.36 -16.74
CA ARG A 361 7.91 1.72 -15.49
C ARG A 361 7.65 0.20 -15.42
N LYS A 362 7.08 -0.40 -16.48
CA LYS A 362 6.70 -1.82 -16.50
C LYS A 362 7.66 -2.72 -17.29
N ASP A 363 8.19 -2.26 -18.42
CA ASP A 363 9.20 -3.00 -19.19
C ASP A 363 10.60 -2.74 -18.59
N ILE A 364 11.03 -3.65 -17.71
CA ILE A 364 12.33 -3.60 -17.03
C ILE A 364 13.48 -3.67 -18.06
N SER A 365 13.28 -4.36 -19.18
CA SER A 365 14.29 -4.48 -20.23
C SER A 365 14.54 -3.15 -20.94
N SER A 366 13.49 -2.34 -21.13
CA SER A 366 13.57 -0.96 -21.63
C SER A 366 14.16 0.01 -20.61
N MET A 367 13.84 -0.16 -19.32
CA MET A 367 14.36 0.66 -18.23
C MET A 367 15.84 0.40 -17.98
N TYR A 368 16.30 -0.85 -18.08
CA TYR A 368 17.69 -1.23 -17.83
C TYR A 368 18.64 -0.59 -18.86
N ASN A 369 19.24 0.55 -18.50
CA ASN A 369 20.26 1.22 -19.30
C ASN A 369 21.60 1.12 -18.57
N ARG A 370 22.42 0.13 -18.97
CA ARG A 370 23.81 0.00 -18.47
C ARG A 370 24.73 0.91 -19.27
N ILE A 371 25.33 1.89 -18.60
CA ILE A 371 26.18 2.92 -19.19
C ILE A 371 27.46 3.08 -18.38
N THR A 372 28.51 3.65 -18.97
CA THR A 372 29.73 3.97 -18.20
C THR A 372 29.54 5.25 -17.37
N LEU A 373 30.32 5.37 -16.29
CA LEU A 373 30.41 6.61 -15.49
C LEU A 373 30.70 7.85 -16.35
N LYS A 374 31.52 7.70 -17.40
CA LYS A 374 31.79 8.71 -18.45
C LYS A 374 30.53 9.11 -19.23
N GLN A 375 29.66 8.16 -19.56
CA GLN A 375 28.39 8.41 -20.25
C GLN A 375 27.38 9.07 -19.29
N LEU A 376 27.26 8.61 -18.04
CA LEU A 376 26.47 9.24 -16.99
C LEU A 376 26.87 10.71 -16.78
N GLN A 377 28.18 10.99 -16.76
CA GLN A 377 28.73 12.34 -16.63
C GLN A 377 28.42 13.26 -17.82
N ARG A 378 28.18 12.70 -19.02
CA ARG A 378 27.70 13.44 -20.21
C ARG A 378 26.18 13.61 -20.22
N MET A 379 25.45 12.63 -19.70
CA MET A 379 23.98 12.62 -19.62
C MET A 379 23.46 13.63 -18.59
N ALA A 380 24.04 13.61 -17.38
CA ALA A 380 23.65 14.49 -16.28
C ALA A 380 24.82 15.38 -15.80
N PRO A 381 25.32 16.32 -16.63
CA PRO A 381 26.53 17.10 -16.34
C PRO A 381 26.37 18.19 -15.26
N GLY A 382 25.19 18.33 -14.65
CA GLY A 382 24.98 19.20 -13.49
C GLY A 382 25.63 18.69 -12.18
N LEU A 383 26.21 17.48 -12.19
CA LEU A 383 26.79 16.80 -11.03
C LEU A 383 28.20 16.30 -11.37
N HIS A 384 29.09 16.13 -10.37
CA HIS A 384 30.40 15.50 -10.54
C HIS A 384 30.33 14.03 -10.09
N TRP A 385 29.79 13.18 -10.95
CA TRP A 385 29.41 11.80 -10.62
C TRP A 385 30.56 10.98 -10.05
N LYS A 386 31.75 11.02 -10.68
CA LYS A 386 32.92 10.30 -10.17
C LYS A 386 33.29 10.76 -8.75
N ARG A 387 33.33 12.08 -8.51
CA ARG A 387 33.61 12.62 -7.16
C ARG A 387 32.58 12.17 -6.13
N LEU A 388 31.30 12.05 -6.49
CA LEU A 388 30.27 11.54 -5.58
C LEU A 388 30.47 10.05 -5.28
N LEU A 389 30.71 9.22 -6.30
CA LEU A 389 30.91 7.78 -6.15
C LEU A 389 32.19 7.45 -5.37
N ASP A 390 33.34 8.02 -5.76
CA ASP A 390 34.62 7.83 -5.05
C ASP A 390 34.47 8.17 -3.55
N ARG A 391 33.70 9.23 -3.25
CA ARG A 391 33.47 9.73 -1.90
C ARG A 391 32.52 8.85 -1.08
N ILE A 392 31.45 8.32 -1.70
CA ILE A 392 30.51 7.37 -1.06
C ILE A 392 31.20 6.02 -0.80
N PHE A 393 31.80 5.41 -1.83
CA PHE A 393 32.31 4.04 -1.75
C PHE A 393 33.71 3.92 -1.14
N HIS A 394 34.40 5.05 -0.95
CA HIS A 394 35.80 5.12 -0.51
C HIS A 394 36.77 4.40 -1.49
N ASP A 395 36.44 4.44 -2.77
CA ASP A 395 37.17 3.82 -3.88
C ASP A 395 37.57 4.89 -4.93
N ASN A 396 38.27 4.50 -5.99
CA ASN A 396 38.66 5.36 -7.11
C ASN A 396 38.18 4.76 -8.43
N PHE A 397 36.89 4.92 -8.74
CA PHE A 397 36.25 4.28 -9.89
C PHE A 397 36.85 4.73 -11.23
N SER A 398 36.91 3.82 -12.19
CA SER A 398 37.26 4.15 -13.58
C SER A 398 36.18 5.05 -14.21
N GLU A 399 36.55 5.90 -15.16
CA GLU A 399 35.54 6.55 -16.02
C GLU A 399 34.71 5.52 -16.80
N GLU A 400 35.27 4.33 -17.06
CA GLU A 400 34.60 3.24 -17.77
C GLU A 400 33.88 2.25 -16.84
N GLU A 401 33.66 2.60 -15.56
CA GLU A 401 32.88 1.80 -14.60
C GLU A 401 31.42 1.62 -15.06
N GLU A 402 30.86 0.41 -14.95
CA GLU A 402 29.50 0.10 -15.40
C GLU A 402 28.44 0.44 -14.35
N ILE A 403 27.48 1.30 -14.71
CA ILE A 403 26.39 1.74 -13.83
C ILE A 403 25.06 1.45 -14.52
N VAL A 404 24.08 0.94 -13.77
CA VAL A 404 22.70 0.75 -14.25
C VAL A 404 21.89 2.00 -13.91
N VAL A 405 21.36 2.67 -14.94
CA VAL A 405 20.40 3.78 -14.77
C VAL A 405 19.03 3.31 -15.27
N LEU A 406 17.97 3.56 -14.49
CA LEU A 406 16.61 3.17 -14.86
C LEU A 406 15.74 4.32 -15.39
N ALA A 407 16.10 5.56 -15.09
CA ALA A 407 15.32 6.74 -15.44
C ALA A 407 16.19 7.77 -16.19
N THR A 408 16.77 7.38 -17.33
CA THR A 408 17.71 8.19 -18.13
C THR A 408 17.16 9.58 -18.48
N ASP A 409 15.92 9.62 -18.96
CA ASP A 409 15.17 10.83 -19.32
C ASP A 409 14.91 11.76 -18.11
N TYR A 410 14.70 11.17 -16.94
CA TYR A 410 14.58 11.88 -15.66
C TYR A 410 15.93 12.47 -15.24
N MET A 411 17.03 11.70 -15.35
CA MET A 411 18.38 12.18 -14.99
C MET A 411 18.84 13.38 -15.84
N HIS A 412 18.48 13.42 -17.13
CA HIS A 412 18.66 14.61 -17.97
C HIS A 412 17.92 15.82 -17.39
N LYS A 413 16.62 15.70 -17.15
CA LYS A 413 15.75 16.77 -16.63
C LYS A 413 16.19 17.25 -15.23
N VAL A 414 16.58 16.33 -14.35
CA VAL A 414 17.17 16.61 -13.02
C VAL A 414 18.46 17.44 -13.13
N SER A 415 19.37 17.08 -14.03
CA SER A 415 20.60 17.84 -14.27
C SER A 415 20.31 19.29 -14.62
N ASP A 416 19.26 19.56 -15.41
CA ASP A 416 18.90 20.91 -15.81
C ASP A 416 18.11 21.66 -14.72
N ILE A 417 17.27 20.99 -13.93
CA ILE A 417 16.69 21.55 -12.69
C ILE A 417 17.80 21.97 -11.71
N ILE A 418 18.86 21.16 -11.56
CA ILE A 418 20.02 21.47 -10.71
C ILE A 418 20.76 22.71 -11.24
N LYS A 419 21.09 22.77 -12.55
CA LYS A 419 21.79 23.93 -13.15
C LYS A 419 21.00 25.23 -13.01
N THR A 420 19.68 25.18 -13.14
CA THR A 420 18.80 26.36 -13.16
C THR A 420 18.33 26.83 -11.78
N THR A 421 18.43 25.98 -10.76
CA THR A 421 17.99 26.32 -9.39
C THR A 421 19.14 26.92 -8.58
N SER A 422 18.86 27.99 -7.81
CA SER A 422 19.91 28.63 -7.00
C SER A 422 20.50 27.67 -5.96
N LYS A 423 21.82 27.77 -5.72
CA LYS A 423 22.55 26.94 -4.74
C LYS A 423 21.90 26.92 -3.36
N ARG A 424 21.36 28.06 -2.90
CA ARG A 424 20.64 28.18 -1.62
C ARG A 424 19.38 27.32 -1.56
N VAL A 425 18.60 27.26 -2.65
CA VAL A 425 17.36 26.45 -2.69
C VAL A 425 17.69 24.96 -2.78
N LEU A 426 18.70 24.59 -3.57
CA LEU A 426 19.22 23.21 -3.60
C LEU A 426 19.69 22.74 -2.21
N HIS A 427 20.42 23.61 -1.48
CA HIS A 427 20.89 23.34 -0.12
C HIS A 427 19.75 23.21 0.89
N ASN A 428 18.78 24.14 0.85
CA ASN A 428 17.57 24.09 1.69
C ASN A 428 16.79 22.78 1.46
N TYR A 429 16.65 22.32 0.22
CA TYR A 429 15.96 21.06 -0.10
C TYR A 429 16.75 19.83 0.37
N MET A 430 18.08 19.80 0.18
CA MET A 430 18.93 18.70 0.67
C MET A 430 18.90 18.60 2.21
N LEU A 431 18.92 19.74 2.92
CA LEU A 431 18.71 19.77 4.37
C LEU A 431 17.28 19.37 4.78
N TRP A 432 16.26 19.80 4.03
CA TRP A 432 14.86 19.43 4.29
C TRP A 432 14.67 17.92 4.25
N ARG A 433 15.23 17.24 3.24
CA ARG A 433 15.13 15.78 3.11
C ARG A 433 15.76 15.06 4.31
N ILE A 434 16.90 15.55 4.84
CA ILE A 434 17.51 15.03 6.07
C ILE A 434 16.63 15.31 7.29
N VAL A 435 16.12 16.54 7.44
CA VAL A 435 15.26 16.93 8.57
C VAL A 435 13.96 16.14 8.59
N ALA A 436 13.30 15.97 7.45
CA ALA A 436 12.07 15.18 7.34
C ALA A 436 12.32 13.71 7.74
N ALA A 437 13.41 13.10 7.25
CA ALA A 437 13.77 11.72 7.58
C ALA A 437 14.14 11.52 9.06
N LEU A 438 14.84 12.48 9.69
CA LEU A 438 15.34 12.31 11.07
C LEU A 438 14.40 12.86 12.16
N SER A 439 13.34 13.61 11.82
CA SER A 439 12.45 14.23 12.81
C SER A 439 11.65 13.23 13.66
N GLU A 440 11.41 12.00 13.20
CA GLU A 440 10.73 10.96 14.00
C GLU A 440 11.53 10.51 15.24
N HIS A 441 12.84 10.80 15.27
CA HIS A 441 13.76 10.40 16.32
C HIS A 441 14.04 11.51 17.37
N LEU A 442 13.38 12.66 17.26
CA LEU A 442 13.51 13.81 18.17
C LEU A 442 12.43 13.83 19.26
N SER A 443 12.37 14.92 20.03
CA SER A 443 11.41 15.14 21.12
C SER A 443 9.94 15.06 20.70
N THR A 444 9.08 14.88 21.70
CA THR A 444 7.62 14.75 21.59
C THR A 444 7.01 15.82 20.68
N GLY A 445 7.48 17.07 20.74
CA GLY A 445 7.00 18.15 19.86
C GLY A 445 7.23 17.90 18.36
N PHE A 446 8.37 17.30 17.98
CA PHE A 446 8.64 16.93 16.59
C PHE A 446 7.79 15.72 16.18
N ARG A 447 7.69 14.71 17.04
CA ARG A 447 6.88 13.50 16.81
C ARG A 447 5.39 13.81 16.62
N SER A 448 4.79 14.62 17.50
CA SER A 448 3.41 15.08 17.34
C SER A 448 3.21 15.92 16.07
N THR A 449 4.21 16.71 15.67
CA THR A 449 4.16 17.51 14.43
C THR A 449 4.20 16.61 13.18
N ILE A 450 5.03 15.58 13.16
CA ILE A 450 5.06 14.55 12.09
C ILE A 450 3.71 13.82 12.03
N HIS A 451 3.16 13.41 13.18
CA HIS A 451 1.83 12.80 13.23
C HIS A 451 0.72 13.71 12.72
N GLU A 452 0.71 15.00 13.10
CA GLU A 452 -0.36 15.91 12.68
C GLU A 452 -0.44 15.98 11.15
N PHE A 453 0.68 15.80 10.45
CA PHE A 453 0.70 15.54 9.02
C PHE A 453 0.22 14.12 8.66
N SER A 454 0.72 13.06 9.31
CA SER A 454 0.22 11.69 9.12
C SER A 454 -1.31 11.61 9.19
N ARG A 455 -1.96 12.28 10.14
CA ARG A 455 -3.43 12.33 10.23
C ARG A 455 -4.09 12.89 8.98
N GLU A 456 -3.48 13.83 8.28
CA GLU A 456 -4.14 14.46 7.14
C GLU A 456 -3.91 13.73 5.82
N ILE A 457 -2.79 13.02 5.64
CA ILE A 457 -2.50 12.14 4.49
C ILE A 457 -3.01 10.71 4.66
N ASP A 458 -2.86 10.19 5.87
CA ASP A 458 -3.11 8.80 6.20
C ASP A 458 -4.49 8.70 6.89
N GLY A 459 -4.74 9.55 7.89
CA GLY A 459 -6.01 9.62 8.63
C GLY A 459 -5.94 9.48 10.16
N THR A 460 -4.80 9.18 10.81
CA THR A 460 -4.61 8.79 12.23
C THR A 460 -5.27 9.64 13.35
N GLU A 461 -5.88 9.03 14.38
CA GLU A 461 -6.31 9.74 15.59
C GLU A 461 -5.21 9.85 16.67
N ARG A 462 -4.56 8.73 17.00
CA ARG A 462 -3.77 8.54 18.23
C ARG A 462 -2.29 8.18 17.97
N GLN A 463 -1.43 8.25 18.99
CA GLN A 463 -0.12 7.59 19.01
C GLN A 463 -0.28 6.08 19.20
N LEU A 464 0.48 5.31 18.43
CA LEU A 464 1.15 4.12 18.94
C LEU A 464 1.85 4.48 20.25
N GLU A 465 1.58 3.73 21.30
CA GLU A 465 2.23 3.92 22.60
C GLU A 465 3.75 3.78 22.46
N LEU A 466 4.51 4.48 23.32
CA LEU A 466 5.95 4.67 23.18
C LEU A 466 6.72 3.34 23.00
N ASP A 467 6.33 2.31 23.74
CA ASP A 467 6.90 0.95 23.65
C ASP A 467 6.73 0.36 22.24
N GLN A 468 5.53 0.46 21.64
CA GLN A 468 5.27 -0.05 20.29
C GLN A 468 6.06 0.72 19.23
N LEU A 469 6.14 2.05 19.36
CA LEU A 469 6.94 2.89 18.47
C LEU A 469 8.42 2.52 18.58
N CYS A 470 8.94 2.36 19.81
CA CYS A 470 10.33 1.98 20.05
C CYS A 470 10.66 0.54 19.66
N LEU A 471 9.69 -0.38 19.75
CA LEU A 471 9.79 -1.74 19.20
C LEU A 471 9.86 -1.72 17.68
N ASN A 472 9.03 -0.90 17.00
CA ASN A 472 9.08 -0.75 15.55
C ASN A 472 10.46 -0.21 15.09
N GLN A 473 11.05 0.74 15.82
CA GLN A 473 12.40 1.23 15.55
C GLN A 473 13.48 0.17 15.86
N ALA A 474 13.36 -0.58 16.96
CA ALA A 474 14.25 -1.70 17.24
C ALA A 474 14.17 -2.78 16.14
N ASN A 475 12.98 -3.02 15.59
CA ASN A 475 12.76 -3.94 14.48
C ASN A 475 13.34 -3.44 13.15
N LYS A 476 13.23 -2.13 12.86
CA LYS A 476 13.85 -1.42 11.72
C LYS A 476 15.38 -1.55 11.73
N HIS A 477 16.00 -1.47 12.92
CA HIS A 477 17.47 -1.43 13.05
C HIS A 477 18.13 -2.77 13.48
N PHE A 478 17.40 -3.71 14.06
CA PHE A 478 17.91 -5.00 14.59
C PHE A 478 17.01 -6.20 14.23
N GLY A 479 16.29 -6.13 13.11
CA GLY A 479 15.29 -7.13 12.72
C GLY A 479 15.77 -8.59 12.81
N MET A 480 17.00 -8.91 12.39
CA MET A 480 17.51 -10.30 12.43
C MET A 480 17.80 -10.77 13.87
N VAL A 481 18.17 -9.87 14.79
CA VAL A 481 18.36 -10.19 16.22
C VAL A 481 17.02 -10.52 16.88
N LEU A 482 16.02 -9.67 16.65
CA LEU A 482 14.66 -9.90 17.13
C LEU A 482 14.08 -11.21 16.54
N GLY A 483 14.40 -11.50 15.28
CA GLY A 483 14.03 -12.76 14.64
C GLY A 483 14.66 -13.97 15.28
N ALA A 484 15.95 -13.92 15.61
CA ALA A 484 16.62 -15.01 16.34
C ALA A 484 15.96 -15.25 17.71
N LEU A 485 15.67 -14.20 18.48
CA LEU A 485 14.97 -14.31 19.77
C LEU A 485 13.54 -14.85 19.63
N PHE A 486 12.81 -14.39 18.60
CA PHE A 486 11.46 -14.85 18.29
C PHE A 486 11.44 -16.33 17.93
N VAL A 487 12.27 -16.79 16.98
CA VAL A 487 12.22 -18.19 16.52
C VAL A 487 12.75 -19.18 17.55
N GLN A 488 13.73 -18.78 18.37
CA GLN A 488 14.21 -19.59 19.51
C GLN A 488 13.11 -19.83 20.57
N THR A 489 12.09 -18.97 20.63
CA THR A 489 11.08 -18.97 21.71
C THR A 489 9.68 -19.36 21.23
N HIS A 490 9.34 -19.12 19.96
CA HIS A 490 7.96 -19.18 19.46
C HIS A 490 7.76 -19.98 18.16
N PHE A 491 8.81 -20.51 17.51
CA PHE A 491 8.66 -21.24 16.23
C PHE A 491 9.38 -22.60 16.27
N SER A 492 8.74 -23.64 15.70
CA SER A 492 9.22 -25.03 15.82
C SER A 492 9.79 -25.60 14.52
N SER A 493 10.73 -26.53 14.61
CA SER A 493 11.24 -27.28 13.46
C SER A 493 10.17 -28.15 12.79
N ARG A 494 9.23 -28.71 13.56
CA ARG A 494 8.01 -29.39 13.05
C ARG A 494 7.15 -28.46 12.20
N SER A 495 7.06 -27.18 12.58
CA SER A 495 6.36 -26.14 11.80
C SER A 495 7.08 -25.86 10.47
N LYS A 496 8.43 -25.73 10.49
CA LYS A 496 9.26 -25.54 9.28
C LYS A 496 9.06 -26.70 8.29
N ALA A 497 9.17 -27.94 8.76
CA ALA A 497 9.03 -29.14 7.93
C ALA A 497 7.64 -29.28 7.27
N LYS A 498 6.54 -29.16 8.02
CA LYS A 498 5.17 -29.23 7.47
C LYS A 498 4.86 -28.12 6.45
N VAL A 499 5.51 -26.96 6.55
CA VAL A 499 5.36 -25.89 5.54
C VAL A 499 6.17 -26.19 4.28
N GLN A 500 7.33 -26.85 4.39
CA GLN A 500 8.08 -27.32 3.22
C GLN A 500 7.32 -28.40 2.45
N GLU A 501 6.58 -29.28 3.14
CA GLU A 501 5.64 -30.24 2.54
C GLU A 501 4.56 -29.54 1.70
N LEU A 502 3.86 -28.54 2.27
CA LEU A 502 2.88 -27.72 1.54
C LEU A 502 3.49 -27.02 0.30
N VAL A 503 4.73 -26.52 0.40
CA VAL A 503 5.41 -25.88 -0.73
C VAL A 503 5.67 -26.86 -1.87
N GLU A 504 6.13 -28.08 -1.59
CA GLU A 504 6.40 -29.05 -2.65
C GLU A 504 5.11 -29.61 -3.29
N ASP A 505 4.02 -29.80 -2.52
CA ASP A 505 2.70 -30.14 -3.08
C ASP A 505 2.17 -29.02 -4.02
N ILE A 506 2.38 -27.75 -3.67
CA ILE A 506 1.95 -26.59 -4.48
C ILE A 506 2.87 -26.38 -5.70
N LYS A 507 4.19 -26.60 -5.58
CA LYS A 507 5.12 -26.64 -6.72
C LYS A 507 4.77 -27.76 -7.69
N HIS A 508 4.46 -28.96 -7.18
CA HIS A 508 3.99 -30.08 -8.01
C HIS A 508 2.66 -29.75 -8.72
N SER A 509 1.72 -29.10 -8.03
CA SER A 509 0.48 -28.58 -8.62
C SER A 509 0.74 -27.60 -9.78
N LEU A 510 1.81 -26.79 -9.73
CA LEU A 510 2.23 -25.97 -10.87
C LEU A 510 2.93 -26.78 -11.96
N ASP A 511 3.82 -27.70 -11.61
CA ASP A 511 4.61 -28.49 -12.58
C ASP A 511 3.71 -29.25 -13.57
N VAL A 512 2.72 -30.00 -13.04
CA VAL A 512 1.70 -30.69 -13.84
C VAL A 512 0.93 -29.68 -14.70
N ARG A 513 0.53 -28.56 -14.10
CA ARG A 513 -0.30 -27.54 -14.74
C ARG A 513 0.41 -26.75 -15.83
N LEU A 514 1.74 -26.66 -15.81
CA LEU A 514 2.50 -26.10 -16.92
C LEU A 514 2.34 -26.92 -18.21
N GLN A 515 2.16 -28.25 -18.11
CA GLN A 515 1.93 -29.12 -19.27
C GLN A 515 0.54 -28.91 -19.88
N GLU A 516 -0.49 -28.72 -19.04
CA GLU A 516 -1.89 -28.54 -19.43
C GLU A 516 -2.20 -27.19 -20.13
N LEU A 517 -1.26 -26.23 -20.16
CA LEU A 517 -1.51 -24.88 -20.68
C LEU A 517 -1.70 -24.88 -22.21
N ASP A 518 -2.94 -24.64 -22.64
CA ASP A 518 -3.39 -24.54 -24.04
C ASP A 518 -2.78 -23.36 -24.82
N TRP A 519 -2.27 -22.37 -24.11
CA TRP A 519 -1.79 -21.11 -24.69
C TRP A 519 -0.26 -20.96 -24.69
N MET A 520 0.48 -21.90 -24.11
CA MET A 520 1.95 -21.92 -24.19
C MET A 520 2.40 -22.99 -25.18
N ASP A 521 3.45 -22.69 -25.94
CA ASP A 521 4.20 -23.70 -26.71
C ASP A 521 5.12 -24.52 -25.79
N GLU A 522 5.56 -25.69 -26.29
CA GLU A 522 6.36 -26.63 -25.49
C GLU A 522 7.74 -26.07 -25.12
N GLU A 523 8.37 -25.22 -25.95
CA GLU A 523 9.64 -24.55 -25.61
C GLU A 523 9.47 -23.64 -24.38
N THR A 524 8.41 -22.81 -24.36
CA THR A 524 8.11 -21.94 -23.22
C THR A 524 7.65 -22.74 -21.99
N LYS A 525 6.97 -23.88 -22.17
CA LYS A 525 6.62 -24.79 -21.06
C LYS A 525 7.86 -25.45 -20.45
N GLU A 526 8.80 -25.94 -21.26
CA GLU A 526 10.07 -26.50 -20.79
C GLU A 526 10.89 -25.44 -20.04
N ALA A 527 10.97 -24.22 -20.58
CA ALA A 527 11.64 -23.09 -19.92
C ALA A 527 10.98 -22.73 -18.57
N ALA A 528 9.64 -22.71 -18.50
CA ALA A 528 8.90 -22.48 -17.26
C ALA A 528 9.11 -23.60 -16.23
N ARG A 529 9.05 -24.88 -16.64
CA ARG A 529 9.34 -26.04 -15.77
C ARG A 529 10.80 -26.01 -15.26
N ALA A 530 11.74 -25.60 -16.10
CA ALA A 530 13.13 -25.40 -15.67
C ALA A 530 13.28 -24.21 -14.69
N LYS A 531 12.46 -23.15 -14.80
CA LYS A 531 12.43 -22.06 -13.81
C LYS A 531 11.89 -22.52 -12.46
N LEU A 532 10.82 -23.33 -12.46
CA LEU A 532 10.22 -23.94 -11.28
C LEU A 532 11.21 -24.84 -10.53
N GLN A 533 11.97 -25.67 -11.24
CA GLN A 533 12.98 -26.57 -10.67
C GLN A 533 14.15 -25.84 -10.01
N TYR A 534 14.52 -24.66 -10.51
CA TYR A 534 15.60 -23.82 -9.96
C TYR A 534 15.13 -22.83 -8.88
N MET A 535 13.82 -22.74 -8.61
CA MET A 535 13.29 -21.77 -7.64
C MET A 535 13.65 -22.15 -6.21
N MET A 536 14.35 -21.26 -5.51
CA MET A 536 14.75 -21.46 -4.12
C MET A 536 13.60 -21.16 -3.15
N VAL A 537 13.50 -21.96 -2.10
CA VAL A 537 12.47 -21.85 -1.05
C VAL A 537 13.15 -21.64 0.30
N MET A 538 12.80 -20.55 1.00
CA MET A 538 13.32 -20.27 2.33
C MET A 538 12.16 -20.21 3.34
N THR A 539 12.21 -21.03 4.40
CA THR A 539 11.07 -21.22 5.32
C THR A 539 11.46 -20.98 6.78
N GLY A 540 10.65 -20.22 7.51
CA GLY A 540 10.80 -19.90 8.93
C GLY A 540 11.90 -18.88 9.21
N TYR A 541 13.16 -19.29 9.03
CA TYR A 541 14.35 -18.49 9.30
C TYR A 541 15.58 -19.03 8.54
N PRO A 542 16.58 -18.18 8.25
CA PRO A 542 17.89 -18.62 7.77
C PRO A 542 18.72 -19.19 8.92
N ASP A 543 19.41 -20.30 8.69
CA ASP A 543 19.97 -21.14 9.76
C ASP A 543 21.18 -20.51 10.49
N PHE A 544 21.74 -19.41 9.98
CA PHE A 544 22.79 -18.65 10.70
C PHE A 544 22.27 -17.99 11.99
N LEU A 545 20.95 -17.76 12.11
CA LEU A 545 20.33 -17.22 13.33
C LEU A 545 20.32 -18.22 14.51
N LEU A 546 20.75 -19.46 14.28
CA LEU A 546 21.02 -20.45 15.34
C LEU A 546 22.48 -20.38 15.86
N LYS A 547 23.32 -19.48 15.30
CA LYS A 547 24.74 -19.31 15.64
C LYS A 547 24.96 -17.87 16.15
N PRO A 548 24.88 -17.61 17.47
CA PRO A 548 24.86 -16.25 18.01
C PRO A 548 26.08 -15.39 17.63
N GLU A 549 27.23 -16.02 17.39
CA GLU A 549 28.49 -15.39 17.03
C GLU A 549 28.49 -14.83 15.60
N LEU A 550 27.63 -15.35 14.71
CA LEU A 550 27.41 -14.80 13.37
C LEU A 550 26.47 -13.60 13.42
N ILE A 551 25.46 -13.63 14.29
CA ILE A 551 24.56 -12.48 14.50
C ILE A 551 25.33 -11.27 15.03
N ASP A 552 26.28 -11.47 15.94
CA ASP A 552 27.09 -10.37 16.49
C ASP A 552 27.94 -9.66 15.42
N GLN A 553 28.39 -10.39 14.39
CA GLN A 553 29.16 -9.84 13.27
C GLN A 553 28.30 -8.94 12.36
N GLU A 554 27.02 -9.27 12.16
CA GLU A 554 26.05 -8.46 11.40
C GLU A 554 25.62 -7.18 12.13
N TYR A 555 26.00 -6.99 13.40
CA TYR A 555 25.64 -5.82 14.22
C TYR A 555 26.87 -5.16 14.86
N GLY A 556 27.94 -5.03 14.07
CA GLY A 556 29.24 -4.48 14.45
C GLY A 556 29.32 -2.96 14.74
N PHE A 557 28.19 -2.28 15.02
CA PHE A 557 28.17 -0.86 15.41
C PHE A 557 27.95 -0.65 16.91
N GLU A 558 28.28 0.56 17.38
CA GLU A 558 28.14 0.96 18.77
C GLU A 558 26.72 1.42 19.13
N VAL A 559 26.26 1.02 20.31
CA VAL A 559 24.96 1.42 20.88
C VAL A 559 25.16 1.86 22.32
N ASN A 560 24.50 2.93 22.74
CA ASN A 560 24.48 3.36 24.12
C ASN A 560 23.04 3.66 24.59
N GLU A 561 22.67 3.11 25.74
CA GLU A 561 21.34 3.25 26.38
C GLU A 561 20.91 4.71 26.61
N LYS A 562 21.83 5.69 26.56
CA LYS A 562 21.54 7.11 26.77
C LYS A 562 21.50 7.98 25.51
N THR A 563 21.81 7.46 24.32
CA THR A 563 22.00 8.30 23.12
C THR A 563 21.21 7.82 21.90
N TYR A 564 19.88 7.76 22.01
CA TYR A 564 18.98 7.24 20.96
C TYR A 564 19.25 7.79 19.55
N PHE A 565 19.24 9.12 19.37
CA PHE A 565 19.48 9.74 18.06
C PHE A 565 20.86 9.36 17.47
N LYS A 566 21.88 9.24 18.32
CA LYS A 566 23.21 8.78 17.91
C LYS A 566 23.22 7.28 17.55
N ASN A 567 22.43 6.46 18.22
CA ASN A 567 22.28 5.04 17.88
C ASN A 567 21.64 4.86 16.49
N ILE A 568 20.67 5.71 16.13
CA ILE A 568 20.09 5.79 14.78
C ILE A 568 21.18 6.12 13.75
N LEU A 569 21.93 7.22 13.96
CA LEU A 569 23.01 7.62 13.04
C LEU A 569 24.13 6.57 12.91
N ASN A 570 24.50 5.90 14.00
CA ASN A 570 25.46 4.79 13.99
C ASN A 570 24.96 3.62 13.12
N SER A 571 23.69 3.25 13.25
CA SER A 571 23.07 2.18 12.46
C SER A 571 22.95 2.55 10.98
N ILE A 572 22.53 3.78 10.66
CA ILE A 572 22.47 4.30 9.28
C ILE A 572 23.85 4.21 8.62
N LYS A 573 24.89 4.75 9.28
CA LYS A 573 26.28 4.68 8.78
C LYS A 573 26.76 3.24 8.57
N TYR A 574 26.42 2.34 9.48
CA TYR A 574 26.80 0.93 9.36
C TYR A 574 26.08 0.23 8.20
N ASN A 575 24.79 0.49 7.99
CA ASN A 575 24.02 -0.05 6.86
C ASN A 575 24.52 0.49 5.50
N ILE A 576 24.92 1.77 5.44
CA ILE A 576 25.60 2.35 4.25
C ILE A 576 26.88 1.57 3.96
N ASN A 577 27.74 1.36 4.97
CA ASN A 577 28.97 0.58 4.82
C ASN A 577 28.70 -0.87 4.39
N LEU A 578 27.69 -1.55 4.94
CA LEU A 578 27.29 -2.90 4.50
C LEU A 578 26.83 -2.92 3.04
N SER A 579 26.15 -1.87 2.57
CA SER A 579 25.70 -1.74 1.18
C SER A 579 26.87 -1.54 0.22
N ILE A 580 27.76 -0.58 0.52
CA ILE A 580 29.01 -0.32 -0.24
C ILE A 580 29.84 -1.61 -0.36
N ASN A 581 30.03 -2.32 0.74
CA ASN A 581 30.83 -3.54 0.80
C ASN A 581 30.27 -4.73 -0.03
N LYS A 582 29.13 -4.59 -0.70
CA LYS A 582 28.59 -5.59 -1.64
C LYS A 582 29.09 -5.42 -3.08
N ILE A 583 29.53 -4.23 -3.50
CA ILE A 583 29.80 -3.97 -4.93
C ILE A 583 30.89 -4.89 -5.49
N HIS A 584 31.94 -5.14 -4.70
CA HIS A 584 33.07 -6.01 -5.03
C HIS A 584 32.89 -7.46 -4.55
N LYS A 585 31.65 -7.90 -4.28
CA LYS A 585 31.32 -9.26 -3.83
C LYS A 585 30.31 -9.92 -4.78
N GLU A 586 30.44 -11.25 -4.89
CA GLU A 586 29.42 -12.09 -5.50
C GLU A 586 28.10 -12.00 -4.72
N VAL A 587 26.98 -12.24 -5.41
CA VAL A 587 25.64 -12.16 -4.83
C VAL A 587 25.36 -13.38 -3.97
N ASP A 588 25.32 -13.19 -2.65
CA ASP A 588 24.72 -14.20 -1.77
C ASP A 588 23.21 -14.28 -2.02
N LYS A 589 22.81 -15.34 -2.74
CA LYS A 589 21.40 -15.64 -2.97
C LYS A 589 20.68 -16.15 -1.72
N THR A 590 21.39 -16.52 -0.63
CA THR A 590 20.76 -16.94 0.64
C THR A 590 20.35 -15.80 1.57
N THR A 591 20.83 -14.55 1.36
CA THR A 591 20.44 -13.35 2.14
C THR A 591 18.95 -13.03 2.01
N TRP A 592 18.26 -12.85 3.14
CA TRP A 592 16.84 -12.48 3.23
C TRP A 592 16.64 -10.95 3.15
N LEU A 593 15.49 -10.51 2.63
CA LEU A 593 15.02 -9.12 2.66
C LEU A 593 14.28 -8.77 3.97
N LEU A 594 13.39 -9.66 4.44
CA LEU A 594 12.61 -9.47 5.66
C LEU A 594 13.12 -10.35 6.81
N PRO A 595 13.01 -9.92 8.07
CA PRO A 595 13.42 -10.73 9.22
C PRO A 595 12.37 -11.80 9.60
N PRO A 596 12.76 -12.90 10.30
CA PRO A 596 11.90 -14.05 10.58
C PRO A 596 10.51 -13.76 11.18
N GLN A 597 10.37 -12.72 11.99
CA GLN A 597 9.14 -12.33 12.69
C GLN A 597 8.17 -11.49 11.85
N ALA A 598 8.55 -11.16 10.60
CA ALA A 598 7.71 -10.37 9.69
C ALA A 598 6.40 -11.09 9.34
N LEU A 599 5.35 -10.30 9.10
CA LEU A 599 4.03 -10.74 8.66
C LEU A 599 3.81 -10.42 7.19
N ASN A 600 4.70 -10.95 6.36
CA ASN A 600 4.56 -10.97 4.91
C ASN A 600 5.31 -12.19 4.36
N ALA A 601 5.01 -12.59 3.12
CA ALA A 601 5.91 -13.39 2.31
C ALA A 601 6.51 -12.50 1.19
N TYR A 602 7.40 -13.04 0.35
CA TYR A 602 7.87 -12.35 -0.86
C TYR A 602 8.62 -13.28 -1.83
N TYR A 603 8.59 -12.92 -3.11
CA TYR A 603 9.39 -13.46 -4.19
C TYR A 603 10.40 -12.42 -4.71
N LEU A 604 11.63 -12.85 -5.02
CA LEU A 604 12.68 -12.03 -5.63
C LEU A 604 13.04 -12.57 -7.03
N PRO A 605 12.62 -11.90 -8.13
CA PRO A 605 12.91 -12.37 -9.49
C PRO A 605 14.40 -12.52 -9.77
N ASN A 606 15.21 -11.55 -9.36
CA ASN A 606 16.67 -11.55 -9.56
C ASN A 606 17.43 -12.60 -8.74
N LYS A 607 16.75 -13.32 -7.85
CA LYS A 607 17.26 -14.52 -7.17
C LYS A 607 16.55 -15.81 -7.58
N ASN A 608 15.40 -15.75 -8.25
CA ASN A 608 14.44 -16.86 -8.39
C ASN A 608 14.16 -17.54 -7.03
N GLN A 609 13.71 -16.75 -6.05
CA GLN A 609 13.59 -17.17 -4.65
C GLN A 609 12.29 -16.68 -4.01
N MET A 610 11.55 -17.58 -3.35
CA MET A 610 10.42 -17.25 -2.48
C MET A 610 10.71 -17.52 -1.00
N VAL A 611 10.19 -16.68 -0.11
CA VAL A 611 10.53 -16.68 1.32
C VAL A 611 9.29 -16.54 2.21
N PHE A 612 9.19 -17.43 3.20
CA PHE A 612 8.09 -17.53 4.16
C PHE A 612 8.60 -17.40 5.61
N PRO A 613 8.65 -16.19 6.20
CA PRO A 613 9.12 -15.96 7.56
C PRO A 613 8.27 -16.66 8.63
N ALA A 614 8.88 -17.05 9.75
CA ALA A 614 8.21 -17.66 10.90
C ALA A 614 7.03 -16.84 11.46
N GLY A 615 7.03 -15.52 11.27
CA GLY A 615 5.97 -14.61 11.72
C GLY A 615 4.61 -14.90 11.06
N ILE A 616 4.57 -15.11 9.74
CA ILE A 616 3.32 -15.39 8.99
C ILE A 616 2.83 -16.84 9.18
N LEU A 617 3.70 -17.74 9.64
CA LEU A 617 3.42 -19.15 9.88
C LEU A 617 2.74 -19.39 11.24
N GLN A 618 1.61 -18.71 11.47
CA GLN A 618 0.85 -18.71 12.74
C GLN A 618 -0.67 -18.91 12.55
N PRO A 619 -1.39 -19.36 13.61
CA PRO A 619 -2.79 -19.72 13.52
C PRO A 619 -3.67 -18.63 12.90
N THR A 620 -4.80 -19.07 12.33
CA THR A 620 -5.64 -18.37 11.33
C THR A 620 -5.10 -18.45 9.89
N LEU A 621 -3.78 -18.30 9.67
CA LEU A 621 -3.15 -18.55 8.36
C LEU A 621 -2.56 -19.96 8.27
N TYR A 622 -1.96 -20.45 9.36
CA TYR A 622 -1.34 -21.78 9.46
C TYR A 622 -1.31 -22.29 10.90
N ASP A 623 -1.86 -23.48 11.16
CA ASP A 623 -1.60 -24.23 12.39
C ASP A 623 -1.30 -25.68 11.98
N PRO A 624 -0.17 -26.28 12.38
CA PRO A 624 0.19 -27.65 11.99
C PRO A 624 -0.85 -28.69 12.43
N GLU A 625 -1.74 -28.36 13.38
CA GLU A 625 -2.78 -29.23 13.92
C GLU A 625 -4.21 -28.77 13.55
N PHE A 626 -4.36 -27.84 12.60
CA PHE A 626 -5.64 -27.52 11.93
C PHE A 626 -5.90 -28.46 10.73
N PRO A 627 -7.15 -28.56 10.24
CA PRO A 627 -7.46 -29.23 8.98
C PRO A 627 -6.65 -28.66 7.81
N GLN A 628 -6.25 -29.52 6.89
CA GLN A 628 -5.47 -29.13 5.73
C GLN A 628 -6.27 -28.25 4.77
N SER A 629 -7.61 -28.38 4.71
CA SER A 629 -8.45 -27.41 4.00
C SER A 629 -8.19 -25.97 4.45
N LEU A 630 -7.95 -25.74 5.74
CA LEU A 630 -7.66 -24.40 6.27
C LEU A 630 -6.20 -23.98 6.03
N ASN A 631 -5.24 -24.89 6.15
CA ASN A 631 -3.83 -24.57 5.86
C ASN A 631 -3.60 -24.29 4.37
N TYR A 632 -4.21 -25.06 3.47
CA TYR A 632 -4.15 -24.81 2.03
C TYR A 632 -4.92 -23.53 1.64
N GLY A 633 -6.10 -23.28 2.21
CA GLY A 633 -6.82 -22.01 1.97
C GLY A 633 -6.09 -20.79 2.55
N GLY A 634 -5.43 -20.97 3.69
CA GLY A 634 -4.59 -19.98 4.36
C GLY A 634 -3.21 -19.83 3.70
N ILE A 635 -2.17 -20.30 4.40
CA ILE A 635 -0.77 -20.19 3.94
C ILE A 635 -0.52 -20.83 2.57
N GLY A 636 -1.26 -21.87 2.18
CA GLY A 636 -1.10 -22.50 0.86
C GLY A 636 -1.45 -21.55 -0.30
N ALA A 637 -2.49 -20.73 -0.16
CA ALA A 637 -2.82 -19.72 -1.16
C ALA A 637 -1.72 -18.64 -1.27
N ILE A 638 -1.11 -18.27 -0.14
CA ILE A 638 0.05 -17.35 -0.08
C ILE A 638 1.29 -18.00 -0.73
N ILE A 639 1.57 -19.27 -0.46
CA ILE A 639 2.65 -20.02 -1.11
C ILE A 639 2.46 -20.07 -2.63
N GLY A 640 1.22 -20.33 -3.08
CA GLY A 640 0.88 -20.32 -4.49
C GLY A 640 0.97 -18.93 -5.13
N HIS A 641 0.72 -17.86 -4.38
CA HIS A 641 0.84 -16.47 -4.81
C HIS A 641 2.32 -16.10 -5.05
N GLU A 642 3.20 -16.35 -4.07
CA GLU A 642 4.66 -16.16 -4.24
C GLU A 642 5.24 -17.00 -5.39
N LEU A 643 4.77 -18.24 -5.54
CA LEU A 643 5.15 -19.12 -6.64
C LEU A 643 4.70 -18.56 -8.00
N THR A 644 3.56 -17.86 -8.04
CA THR A 644 3.00 -17.27 -9.26
C THR A 644 3.69 -15.97 -9.65
N HIS A 645 4.26 -15.20 -8.72
CA HIS A 645 5.17 -14.08 -9.04
C HIS A 645 6.39 -14.50 -9.88
N GLY A 646 6.73 -15.79 -9.91
CA GLY A 646 7.68 -16.34 -10.89
C GLY A 646 7.25 -16.18 -12.36
N TYR A 647 5.98 -15.86 -12.64
CA TYR A 647 5.35 -15.93 -13.96
C TYR A 647 4.36 -14.78 -14.26
N ASP A 648 4.39 -13.71 -13.45
CA ASP A 648 3.57 -12.49 -13.66
C ASP A 648 4.20 -11.51 -14.67
N ASP A 649 3.66 -10.29 -14.80
CA ASP A 649 4.16 -9.29 -15.76
C ASP A 649 5.55 -8.72 -15.41
N TRP A 650 6.06 -8.97 -14.21
CA TRP A 650 7.36 -8.49 -13.72
C TRP A 650 8.37 -9.64 -13.58
N GLY A 651 8.10 -10.61 -12.72
CA GLY A 651 8.95 -11.76 -12.49
C GLY A 651 9.02 -12.73 -13.68
N GLY A 652 8.01 -12.74 -14.55
CA GLY A 652 8.03 -13.44 -15.83
C GLY A 652 9.16 -13.00 -16.78
N GLN A 653 9.70 -11.78 -16.64
CA GLN A 653 10.78 -11.25 -17.47
C GLN A 653 12.18 -11.82 -17.12
N TYR A 654 12.29 -12.60 -16.03
CA TYR A 654 13.55 -13.17 -15.54
C TYR A 654 13.65 -14.68 -15.81
N ASP A 655 14.85 -15.16 -16.16
CA ASP A 655 15.13 -16.58 -16.40
C ASP A 655 15.23 -17.42 -15.10
N ARG A 656 15.50 -18.72 -15.24
CA ARG A 656 15.64 -19.67 -14.13
C ARG A 656 16.75 -19.38 -13.12
N TYR A 657 17.72 -18.54 -13.48
CA TYR A 657 18.81 -18.11 -12.59
C TYR A 657 18.53 -16.76 -11.95
N GLY A 658 17.53 -16.02 -12.44
CA GLY A 658 17.20 -14.66 -12.04
C GLY A 658 17.84 -13.58 -12.93
N ASN A 659 18.14 -13.87 -14.20
CA ASN A 659 18.60 -12.84 -15.14
C ASN A 659 17.45 -12.34 -16.02
N LEU A 660 17.29 -11.03 -16.11
CA LEU A 660 16.36 -10.32 -17.00
C LEU A 660 16.70 -10.64 -18.47
N LYS A 661 15.88 -11.49 -19.09
CA LYS A 661 16.13 -12.11 -20.39
C LYS A 661 14.82 -12.59 -20.99
N GLN A 662 14.57 -12.32 -22.27
CA GLN A 662 13.44 -12.94 -22.96
C GLN A 662 13.71 -14.46 -23.11
N TRP A 663 12.86 -15.27 -22.48
CA TRP A 663 12.85 -16.73 -22.56
C TRP A 663 11.51 -17.30 -23.05
N TRP A 664 10.54 -16.42 -23.31
CA TRP A 664 9.26 -16.76 -23.94
C TRP A 664 9.41 -16.67 -25.46
N THR A 665 8.68 -17.51 -26.21
CA THR A 665 8.44 -17.19 -27.63
C THR A 665 7.53 -15.96 -27.76
N GLU A 666 7.61 -15.29 -28.91
CA GLU A 666 6.71 -14.18 -29.23
C GLU A 666 5.23 -14.60 -29.23
N GLU A 667 4.92 -15.85 -29.62
CA GLU A 667 3.53 -16.31 -29.61
C GLU A 667 3.01 -16.52 -28.19
N SER A 668 3.78 -17.19 -27.33
CA SER A 668 3.42 -17.39 -25.92
C SER A 668 3.34 -16.07 -25.16
N TYR A 669 4.28 -15.15 -25.38
CA TYR A 669 4.28 -13.83 -24.74
C TYR A 669 3.07 -12.97 -25.17
N ARG A 670 2.75 -12.92 -26.46
CA ARG A 670 1.54 -12.23 -26.96
C ARG A 670 0.23 -12.85 -26.43
N LYS A 671 0.19 -14.17 -26.22
CA LYS A 671 -0.95 -14.86 -25.58
C LYS A 671 -1.04 -14.53 -24.07
N PHE A 672 0.09 -14.45 -23.37
CA PHE A 672 0.17 -13.97 -21.98
C PHE A 672 -0.39 -12.55 -21.86
N GLN A 673 0.09 -11.60 -22.68
CA GLN A 673 -0.40 -10.21 -22.70
C GLN A 673 -1.92 -10.12 -22.89
N LYS A 674 -2.49 -10.91 -23.81
CA LYS A 674 -3.96 -10.96 -24.03
C LYS A 674 -4.73 -11.45 -22.81
N LYS A 675 -4.13 -12.32 -21.98
CA LYS A 675 -4.74 -12.84 -20.74
C LYS A 675 -4.57 -11.85 -19.57
N ALA A 676 -3.43 -11.17 -19.49
CA ALA A 676 -3.18 -10.08 -18.54
C ALA A 676 -4.16 -8.90 -18.77
N GLU A 677 -4.38 -8.51 -20.03
CA GLU A 677 -5.36 -7.47 -20.43
C GLU A 677 -6.82 -7.81 -20.07
N CYS A 678 -7.15 -9.09 -19.83
CA CYS A 678 -8.43 -9.49 -19.23
C CYS A 678 -8.48 -9.11 -17.74
N ILE A 679 -7.41 -9.42 -16.99
CA ILE A 679 -7.31 -9.13 -15.56
C ILE A 679 -7.28 -7.61 -15.31
N ILE A 680 -6.55 -6.85 -16.13
CA ILE A 680 -6.61 -5.36 -16.12
C ILE A 680 -8.08 -4.90 -16.17
N LYS A 681 -8.84 -5.34 -17.19
CA LYS A 681 -10.24 -4.92 -17.40
C LYS A 681 -11.21 -5.41 -16.32
N LEU A 682 -10.94 -6.54 -15.68
CA LEU A 682 -11.71 -7.04 -14.55
C LEU A 682 -11.58 -6.09 -13.35
N TYR A 683 -10.36 -5.66 -13.04
CA TYR A 683 -10.09 -4.81 -11.88
C TYR A 683 -10.34 -3.32 -12.15
N ASP A 684 -10.15 -2.81 -13.38
CA ASP A 684 -10.54 -1.45 -13.80
C ASP A 684 -12.07 -1.19 -13.64
N ASN A 685 -12.88 -2.26 -13.56
CA ASN A 685 -14.32 -2.22 -13.36
C ASN A 685 -14.74 -2.24 -11.87
N PHE A 686 -13.78 -2.31 -10.94
CA PHE A 686 -14.03 -2.29 -9.49
C PHE A 686 -13.92 -0.87 -8.90
N THR A 687 -14.72 -0.57 -7.87
CA THR A 687 -14.82 0.78 -7.28
C THR A 687 -14.94 0.76 -5.77
N VAL A 688 -14.07 1.48 -5.05
CA VAL A 688 -14.18 1.72 -3.60
C VAL A 688 -14.21 3.22 -3.33
N TYR A 689 -15.11 3.70 -2.46
CA TYR A 689 -15.25 5.12 -2.13
C TYR A 689 -15.33 6.05 -3.36
N ASN A 690 -16.10 5.64 -4.38
CA ASN A 690 -16.26 6.29 -5.70
C ASN A 690 -14.99 6.41 -6.56
N GLN A 691 -13.84 5.90 -6.09
CA GLN A 691 -12.61 5.78 -6.87
C GLN A 691 -12.54 4.39 -7.54
N ARG A 692 -11.96 4.32 -8.74
CA ARG A 692 -11.73 3.04 -9.45
C ARG A 692 -10.43 2.40 -9.01
N VAL A 693 -10.41 1.06 -8.94
CA VAL A 693 -9.17 0.29 -8.80
C VAL A 693 -8.39 0.37 -10.11
N ASN A 694 -7.07 0.60 -10.03
CA ASN A 694 -6.20 0.61 -11.20
C ASN A 694 -5.73 -0.82 -11.51
N GLY A 695 -6.36 -1.47 -12.48
CA GLY A 695 -6.04 -2.84 -12.91
C GLY A 695 -4.67 -2.98 -13.57
N ARG A 696 -4.04 -1.87 -14.02
CA ARG A 696 -2.66 -1.85 -14.53
C ARG A 696 -1.62 -1.77 -13.43
N LEU A 697 -1.86 -0.95 -12.41
CA LEU A 697 -1.05 -0.89 -11.18
C LEU A 697 -1.04 -2.24 -10.46
N THR A 698 -2.22 -2.86 -10.37
CA THR A 698 -2.44 -4.06 -9.53
C THR A 698 -2.20 -5.40 -10.24
N LEU A 699 -1.71 -5.38 -11.48
CA LEU A 699 -1.69 -6.54 -12.38
C LEU A 699 -0.94 -7.77 -11.83
N GLY A 700 0.29 -7.60 -11.36
CA GLY A 700 1.13 -8.70 -10.87
C GLY A 700 0.50 -9.41 -9.66
N GLU A 701 0.06 -8.62 -8.68
CA GLU A 701 -0.64 -9.10 -7.48
C GLU A 701 -1.95 -9.84 -7.82
N ASN A 702 -2.72 -9.31 -8.78
CA ASN A 702 -3.95 -9.96 -9.24
C ASN A 702 -3.64 -11.28 -9.98
N ILE A 703 -2.60 -11.34 -10.81
CA ILE A 703 -2.14 -12.60 -11.44
C ILE A 703 -1.72 -13.60 -10.35
N ALA A 704 -0.98 -13.14 -9.34
CA ALA A 704 -0.49 -13.96 -8.25
C ALA A 704 -1.61 -14.50 -7.35
N ASP A 705 -2.62 -13.70 -7.00
CA ASP A 705 -3.82 -14.16 -6.28
C ASP A 705 -4.63 -15.20 -7.08
N LEU A 706 -4.92 -14.93 -8.36
CA LEU A 706 -5.67 -15.84 -9.22
C LEU A 706 -4.91 -17.16 -9.47
N GLY A 707 -3.58 -17.11 -9.57
CA GLY A 707 -2.73 -18.30 -9.69
C GLY A 707 -2.65 -19.07 -8.37
N GLY A 708 -2.33 -18.39 -7.27
CA GLY A 708 -2.10 -19.01 -5.96
C GLY A 708 -3.33 -19.70 -5.38
N LEU A 709 -4.51 -19.07 -5.50
CA LEU A 709 -5.79 -19.69 -5.14
C LEU A 709 -6.00 -21.01 -5.88
N LYS A 710 -5.74 -21.03 -7.19
CA LYS A 710 -5.91 -22.22 -8.03
C LYS A 710 -4.90 -23.30 -7.65
N LEU A 711 -3.61 -22.96 -7.65
CA LEU A 711 -2.53 -23.92 -7.37
C LEU A 711 -2.70 -24.59 -6.02
N SER A 712 -3.03 -23.82 -4.98
CA SER A 712 -3.29 -24.34 -3.64
C SER A 712 -4.54 -25.23 -3.58
N TYR A 713 -5.60 -24.90 -4.31
CA TYR A 713 -6.82 -25.73 -4.34
C TYR A 713 -6.57 -27.11 -4.98
N TYR A 714 -5.85 -27.18 -6.10
CA TYR A 714 -5.54 -28.48 -6.72
C TYR A 714 -4.49 -29.28 -5.95
N ALA A 715 -3.58 -28.60 -5.24
CA ALA A 715 -2.68 -29.24 -4.28
C ALA A 715 -3.46 -29.84 -3.09
N TYR A 716 -4.45 -29.12 -2.55
CA TYR A 716 -5.38 -29.67 -1.56
C TYR A 716 -6.19 -30.86 -2.11
N GLN A 717 -6.71 -30.77 -3.34
CA GLN A 717 -7.41 -31.89 -3.97
C GLN A 717 -6.49 -33.11 -4.21
N LYS A 718 -5.19 -32.90 -4.48
CA LYS A 718 -4.20 -33.99 -4.48
C LYS A 718 -4.06 -34.58 -3.08
N TRP A 719 -3.81 -33.76 -2.07
CA TRP A 719 -3.65 -34.19 -0.69
C TRP A 719 -4.85 -35.04 -0.21
N VAL A 720 -6.08 -34.67 -0.57
CA VAL A 720 -7.32 -35.42 -0.28
C VAL A 720 -7.43 -36.75 -1.04
N ARG A 721 -6.87 -36.87 -2.26
CA ARG A 721 -6.77 -38.17 -2.95
C ARG A 721 -5.76 -39.09 -2.27
N ASP A 722 -4.64 -38.53 -1.83
CA ASP A 722 -3.52 -39.28 -1.26
C ASP A 722 -3.80 -39.74 0.19
N HIS A 723 -4.54 -38.94 0.98
CA HIS A 723 -4.79 -39.17 2.41
C HIS A 723 -6.26 -39.48 2.76
N GLY A 724 -7.18 -39.32 1.81
CA GLY A 724 -8.62 -39.41 2.03
C GLY A 724 -9.28 -38.12 2.56
N PRO A 725 -10.61 -38.11 2.69
CA PRO A 725 -11.36 -36.93 3.13
C PRO A 725 -11.20 -36.64 4.63
N GLU A 726 -11.09 -35.35 4.96
CA GLU A 726 -10.95 -34.89 6.34
C GLU A 726 -12.26 -35.03 7.16
N ARG A 727 -12.12 -35.07 8.50
CA ARG A 727 -13.25 -35.15 9.42
C ARG A 727 -13.93 -33.77 9.55
N PRO A 728 -15.25 -33.65 9.30
CA PRO A 728 -15.99 -32.38 9.36
C PRO A 728 -15.77 -31.60 10.66
N LEU A 729 -15.63 -30.28 10.54
CA LEU A 729 -15.46 -29.39 11.69
C LEU A 729 -16.70 -29.37 12.61
N PRO A 730 -16.54 -29.58 13.93
CA PRO A 730 -17.66 -29.70 14.85
C PRO A 730 -18.46 -28.39 14.95
N GLY A 731 -19.76 -28.45 14.68
CA GLY A 731 -20.67 -27.30 14.73
C GLY A 731 -20.72 -26.45 13.45
N LEU A 732 -20.01 -26.83 12.39
CA LEU A 732 -20.09 -26.18 11.08
C LEU A 732 -20.83 -27.04 10.05
N LYS A 733 -21.57 -26.36 9.16
CA LYS A 733 -22.34 -26.97 8.07
C LYS A 733 -21.60 -27.04 6.72
N TYR A 734 -20.30 -26.73 6.71
CA TYR A 734 -19.51 -26.53 5.50
C TYR A 734 -18.64 -27.74 5.19
N THR A 735 -18.56 -28.12 3.92
CA THR A 735 -17.63 -29.16 3.47
C THR A 735 -16.19 -28.65 3.51
N HIS A 736 -15.19 -29.54 3.51
CA HIS A 736 -13.79 -29.10 3.49
C HIS A 736 -13.42 -28.32 2.21
N GLU A 737 -14.05 -28.61 1.06
CA GLU A 737 -13.91 -27.78 -0.14
C GLU A 737 -14.43 -26.34 0.09
N GLN A 738 -15.54 -26.17 0.81
CA GLN A 738 -16.07 -24.85 1.18
C GLN A 738 -15.18 -24.16 2.22
N LEU A 739 -14.68 -24.91 3.21
CA LEU A 739 -13.77 -24.39 4.25
C LEU A 739 -12.45 -23.88 3.67
N PHE A 740 -11.93 -24.48 2.59
CA PHE A 740 -10.76 -23.97 1.86
C PHE A 740 -11.00 -22.54 1.34
N PHE A 741 -12.10 -22.31 0.63
CA PHE A 741 -12.42 -20.98 0.10
C PHE A 741 -12.73 -19.97 1.21
N ILE A 742 -13.41 -20.41 2.28
CA ILE A 742 -13.68 -19.57 3.44
C ILE A 742 -12.37 -19.15 4.14
N ALA A 743 -11.39 -20.06 4.28
CA ALA A 743 -10.08 -19.73 4.80
C ALA A 743 -9.33 -18.72 3.90
N PHE A 744 -9.31 -18.94 2.59
CA PHE A 744 -8.73 -17.99 1.62
C PHE A 744 -9.33 -16.59 1.77
N ALA A 745 -10.65 -16.47 1.84
CA ALA A 745 -11.29 -15.17 2.05
C ALA A 745 -11.00 -14.59 3.44
N GLN A 746 -10.82 -15.44 4.46
CA GLN A 746 -10.56 -15.00 5.83
C GLN A 746 -9.14 -14.47 6.09
N ASN A 747 -8.15 -14.85 5.28
CA ASN A 747 -6.83 -14.20 5.23
C ASN A 747 -6.97 -12.67 5.07
N TRP A 748 -7.95 -12.27 4.26
CA TRP A 748 -8.15 -10.90 3.78
C TRP A 748 -9.23 -10.13 4.57
N CYS A 749 -9.82 -10.70 5.62
CA CYS A 749 -10.82 -9.97 6.43
C CYS A 749 -10.21 -8.73 7.07
N MET A 750 -10.52 -7.55 6.54
CA MET A 750 -9.98 -6.27 6.96
C MET A 750 -11.00 -5.13 6.80
N LYS A 751 -10.96 -4.17 7.72
CA LYS A 751 -11.48 -2.80 7.50
C LYS A 751 -10.31 -1.85 7.30
N ARG A 752 -10.40 -0.89 6.39
CA ARG A 752 -9.46 0.22 6.19
C ARG A 752 -10.25 1.55 6.17
N ARG A 753 -9.64 2.69 6.51
CA ARG A 753 -10.30 4.02 6.47
C ARG A 753 -10.22 4.66 5.08
N SER A 754 -11.12 5.60 4.80
CA SER A 754 -11.28 6.25 3.48
C SER A 754 -10.00 6.88 2.92
N GLN A 755 -9.30 7.68 3.72
CA GLN A 755 -8.06 8.37 3.35
C GLN A 755 -6.94 7.37 2.97
N SER A 756 -6.81 6.31 3.77
CA SER A 756 -5.97 5.15 3.49
C SER A 756 -6.26 4.49 2.15
N ILE A 757 -7.55 4.35 1.79
CA ILE A 757 -7.98 3.68 0.56
C ILE A 757 -7.66 4.55 -0.64
N TYR A 758 -7.83 5.86 -0.53
CA TYR A 758 -7.36 6.81 -1.53
C TYR A 758 -5.84 6.65 -1.76
N LEU A 759 -5.03 6.64 -0.70
CA LEU A 759 -3.58 6.43 -0.80
C LEU A 759 -3.24 5.04 -1.38
N GLN A 760 -3.94 3.98 -0.94
CA GLN A 760 -3.78 2.62 -1.45
C GLN A 760 -4.00 2.56 -2.97
N LEU A 761 -5.07 3.17 -3.47
CA LEU A 761 -5.42 3.17 -4.90
C LEU A 761 -4.41 3.93 -5.78
N LEU A 762 -3.58 4.79 -5.19
CA LEU A 762 -2.49 5.51 -5.87
C LEU A 762 -1.14 4.76 -5.80
N THR A 763 -0.81 4.14 -4.67
CA THR A 763 0.57 3.66 -4.39
C THR A 763 0.72 2.15 -4.17
N ASP A 764 -0.34 1.44 -3.79
CA ASP A 764 -0.26 0.01 -3.50
C ASP A 764 -0.38 -0.82 -4.77
N LYS A 765 0.47 -1.83 -4.91
CA LYS A 765 0.39 -2.80 -6.02
C LYS A 765 -0.67 -3.86 -5.77
N HIS A 766 -1.15 -4.01 -4.53
CA HIS A 766 -2.27 -4.92 -4.25
C HIS A 766 -3.62 -4.24 -4.50
N ALA A 767 -4.58 -4.98 -5.07
CA ALA A 767 -5.97 -4.56 -5.04
C ALA A 767 -6.49 -4.51 -3.59
N PRO A 768 -7.52 -3.68 -3.28
CA PRO A 768 -8.20 -3.71 -1.99
C PRO A 768 -8.71 -5.11 -1.65
N GLU A 769 -8.70 -5.48 -0.36
CA GLU A 769 -8.85 -6.87 0.12
C GLU A 769 -10.15 -7.53 -0.35
N HIS A 770 -11.24 -6.76 -0.40
CA HIS A 770 -12.55 -7.18 -0.94
C HIS A 770 -12.41 -7.73 -2.37
N TYR A 771 -11.57 -7.10 -3.20
CA TYR A 771 -11.35 -7.45 -4.59
C TYR A 771 -10.19 -8.44 -4.80
N ARG A 772 -9.25 -8.57 -3.86
CA ARG A 772 -8.37 -9.76 -3.81
C ARG A 772 -9.20 -11.04 -3.68
N VAL A 773 -10.22 -11.02 -2.81
CA VAL A 773 -11.17 -12.14 -2.67
C VAL A 773 -12.10 -12.27 -3.87
N ILE A 774 -12.89 -11.24 -4.20
CA ILE A 774 -13.92 -11.35 -5.25
C ILE A 774 -13.30 -11.56 -6.64
N GLY A 775 -12.26 -10.79 -6.97
CA GLY A 775 -11.56 -10.89 -8.25
C GLY A 775 -10.89 -12.25 -8.45
N SER A 776 -10.54 -12.97 -7.38
CA SER A 776 -10.00 -14.33 -7.47
C SER A 776 -11.07 -15.40 -7.57
N VAL A 777 -11.98 -15.51 -6.58
CA VAL A 777 -12.89 -16.66 -6.50
C VAL A 777 -13.96 -16.65 -7.61
N SER A 778 -14.37 -15.46 -8.10
CA SER A 778 -15.31 -15.35 -9.22
C SER A 778 -14.74 -15.90 -10.54
N GLN A 779 -13.40 -15.88 -10.68
CA GLN A 779 -12.70 -16.30 -11.90
C GLN A 779 -12.28 -17.78 -11.86
N PHE A 780 -12.81 -18.54 -10.89
CA PHE A 780 -12.56 -19.96 -10.68
C PHE A 780 -13.88 -20.74 -10.90
N ASP A 781 -13.84 -21.85 -11.63
CA ASP A 781 -15.05 -22.67 -11.91
C ASP A 781 -15.37 -23.60 -10.74
N GLU A 782 -14.35 -24.07 -10.06
CA GLU A 782 -14.36 -24.92 -8.89
C GLU A 782 -15.05 -24.24 -7.69
N PHE A 783 -14.84 -22.93 -7.48
CA PHE A 783 -15.61 -22.15 -6.50
C PHE A 783 -17.12 -22.19 -6.82
N GLY A 784 -17.48 -21.93 -8.07
CA GLY A 784 -18.86 -21.96 -8.55
C GLY A 784 -19.52 -23.33 -8.39
N ARG A 785 -18.77 -24.42 -8.59
CA ARG A 785 -19.21 -25.80 -8.27
C ARG A 785 -19.43 -25.98 -6.77
N VAL A 786 -18.44 -25.65 -5.95
CA VAL A 786 -18.41 -25.95 -4.50
C VAL A 786 -19.48 -25.18 -3.71
N PHE A 787 -19.83 -23.98 -4.13
CA PHE A 787 -20.95 -23.19 -3.57
C PHE A 787 -22.25 -23.28 -4.37
N HIS A 788 -22.31 -24.11 -5.42
CA HIS A 788 -23.48 -24.31 -6.28
C HIS A 788 -24.03 -23.00 -6.89
N CYS A 789 -23.13 -22.08 -7.25
CA CYS A 789 -23.51 -20.76 -7.74
C CYS A 789 -24.07 -20.83 -9.17
N PRO A 790 -25.25 -20.24 -9.45
CA PRO A 790 -25.80 -20.17 -10.80
C PRO A 790 -24.86 -19.44 -11.76
N LYS A 791 -24.70 -19.96 -12.98
CA LYS A 791 -23.94 -19.27 -14.04
C LYS A 791 -24.56 -17.91 -14.32
N GLY A 792 -23.74 -16.86 -14.30
CA GLY A 792 -24.18 -15.47 -14.41
C GLY A 792 -24.43 -14.76 -13.08
N SER A 793 -24.30 -15.44 -11.92
CA SER A 793 -24.26 -14.73 -10.63
C SER A 793 -22.96 -13.91 -10.50
N PRO A 794 -22.89 -12.88 -9.63
CA PRO A 794 -21.69 -12.06 -9.47
C PRO A 794 -20.42 -12.86 -9.16
N MET A 795 -20.57 -13.95 -8.39
CA MET A 795 -19.47 -14.85 -8.03
C MET A 795 -19.32 -16.05 -8.98
N HIS A 796 -20.09 -16.12 -10.07
CA HIS A 796 -19.95 -17.10 -11.14
C HIS A 796 -20.23 -16.49 -12.53
N PRO A 797 -19.46 -15.46 -12.95
CA PRO A 797 -19.60 -14.85 -14.28
C PRO A 797 -19.35 -15.86 -15.41
N VAL A 798 -19.99 -15.64 -16.56
CA VAL A 798 -19.88 -16.51 -17.75
C VAL A 798 -18.52 -16.37 -18.44
N ASN A 799 -18.01 -15.13 -18.50
CA ASN A 799 -16.67 -14.83 -19.00
C ASN A 799 -15.72 -14.75 -17.81
N LYS A 800 -14.64 -15.55 -17.83
CA LYS A 800 -13.64 -15.59 -16.76
C LYS A 800 -12.23 -15.32 -17.29
N CYS A 801 -11.49 -14.46 -16.60
CA CYS A 801 -10.10 -14.15 -16.88
C CYS A 801 -9.18 -15.22 -16.30
N SER A 802 -8.14 -15.59 -17.05
CA SER A 802 -7.25 -16.68 -16.69
C SER A 802 -5.92 -16.61 -17.44
N VAL A 803 -4.90 -16.06 -16.78
CA VAL A 803 -3.49 -16.36 -17.13
C VAL A 803 -3.24 -17.83 -16.80
N CYS A 804 -3.23 -18.18 -15.51
CA CYS A 804 -3.11 -19.55 -15.00
C CYS A 804 -4.43 -20.34 -15.17
N LEU A 805 -4.44 -21.25 -16.16
CA LEU A 805 -5.39 -22.36 -16.47
C LEU A 805 -6.91 -22.23 -16.28
N ARG A 806 -7.62 -22.76 -17.29
CA ARG A 806 -8.91 -23.45 -17.14
C ARG A 806 -8.69 -24.92 -16.74
N ALA A 807 -9.65 -25.55 -16.08
CA ALA A 807 -9.73 -27.00 -15.99
C ALA A 807 -10.68 -27.55 -17.06
N ASN A 808 -10.15 -28.35 -18.00
CA ASN A 808 -10.94 -29.23 -18.87
C ASN A 808 -10.92 -30.67 -18.32
N ILE A 809 -11.14 -30.84 -17.01
CA ILE A 809 -11.29 -32.15 -16.40
C ILE A 809 -12.71 -32.64 -16.70
N VAL A 810 -12.85 -33.56 -17.66
CA VAL A 810 -14.10 -34.29 -17.89
C VAL A 810 -14.30 -35.25 -16.72
N PHE A 811 -15.15 -34.85 -15.77
CA PHE A 811 -15.60 -35.73 -14.70
C PHE A 811 -16.45 -36.87 -15.28
N GLY A 812 -15.82 -38.02 -15.54
CA GLY A 812 -16.53 -39.26 -15.81
C GLY A 812 -17.35 -39.67 -14.59
N VAL A 813 -18.68 -39.51 -14.67
CA VAL A 813 -19.61 -39.91 -13.61
C VAL A 813 -19.81 -41.41 -13.66
N CYS A 814 -19.48 -42.11 -12.58
CA CYS A 814 -19.68 -43.56 -12.49
C CYS A 814 -21.18 -43.92 -12.49
N ALA A 815 -21.55 -44.86 -13.35
CA ALA A 815 -22.80 -45.60 -13.36
C ALA A 815 -22.47 -47.10 -13.58
N PRO A 816 -23.35 -48.04 -13.21
CA PRO A 816 -22.90 -49.31 -12.63
C PRO A 816 -22.52 -50.45 -13.60
N GLU A 817 -22.02 -51.51 -12.98
CA GLU A 817 -21.41 -52.73 -13.53
C GLU A 817 -22.20 -53.43 -14.65
N SER A 818 -21.50 -53.79 -15.73
CA SER A 818 -21.58 -55.14 -16.33
C SER A 818 -20.40 -55.38 -17.30
N GLU A 819 -19.96 -56.63 -17.35
CA GLU A 819 -19.21 -57.29 -18.45
C GLU A 819 -18.16 -56.48 -19.24
N MET A 820 -16.89 -56.60 -18.83
CA MET A 820 -15.91 -57.33 -19.66
C MET A 820 -14.63 -57.65 -18.88
N SER A 821 -14.32 -58.94 -18.75
CA SER A 821 -13.02 -59.43 -18.32
C SER A 821 -12.31 -60.07 -19.50
N GLN A 822 -11.22 -59.46 -19.98
CA GLN A 822 -10.10 -60.14 -20.63
C GLN A 822 -8.92 -59.19 -20.93
N MET A 823 -7.71 -59.76 -20.91
CA MET A 823 -6.40 -59.16 -21.20
C MET A 823 -5.80 -58.23 -20.12
N LEU A 824 -5.15 -58.85 -19.14
CA LEU A 824 -3.84 -58.38 -18.70
C LEU A 824 -2.84 -58.59 -19.85
N ASP A 825 -1.87 -57.69 -20.03
CA ASP A 825 -0.48 -58.08 -19.77
C ASP A 825 0.43 -56.88 -19.44
N CYS A 826 1.60 -57.15 -18.86
CA CYS A 826 2.38 -56.15 -18.12
C CYS A 826 3.20 -55.16 -18.98
N VAL A 827 3.28 -53.91 -18.51
CA VAL A 827 4.57 -53.37 -18.02
C VAL A 827 4.35 -52.69 -16.66
N SER A 828 5.11 -53.12 -15.65
CA SER A 828 5.18 -52.45 -14.35
C SER A 828 6.41 -51.54 -14.30
N LEU A 829 6.25 -50.31 -13.81
CA LEU A 829 7.37 -49.54 -13.24
C LEU A 829 7.14 -49.34 -11.74
N ALA A 830 8.23 -49.40 -10.98
CA ALA A 830 8.19 -49.55 -9.54
C ALA A 830 7.95 -48.23 -8.78
N SER A 831 7.33 -48.36 -7.60
CA SER A 831 7.29 -47.30 -6.59
C SER A 831 8.71 -46.88 -6.19
N TYR A 832 9.00 -45.58 -6.26
CA TYR A 832 10.27 -45.02 -5.79
C TYR A 832 10.11 -44.41 -4.40
N THR A 833 10.36 -45.23 -3.38
CA THR A 833 10.62 -44.80 -2.00
C THR A 833 12.12 -44.85 -1.70
N GLU A 834 12.52 -44.18 -0.62
CA GLU A 834 13.90 -44.00 -0.12
C GLU A 834 14.77 -42.96 -0.87
N TYR A 835 15.05 -41.85 -0.17
CA TYR A 835 16.14 -40.93 -0.47
C TYR A 835 17.16 -41.05 0.69
N PRO A 836 18.41 -41.45 0.44
CA PRO A 836 19.29 -41.93 1.50
C PRO A 836 19.84 -40.79 2.39
N THR A 837 19.51 -40.84 3.68
CA THR A 837 20.00 -39.92 4.71
C THR A 837 21.43 -40.25 5.16
N GLU A 838 22.43 -40.15 4.28
CA GLU A 838 23.84 -40.02 4.69
C GLU A 838 24.80 -39.65 3.53
N ARG A 839 24.97 -38.35 3.23
CA ARG A 839 26.26 -37.74 2.81
C ARG A 839 26.32 -36.25 3.21
N PRO A 840 27.46 -35.74 3.72
CA PRO A 840 27.58 -34.34 4.16
C PRO A 840 27.89 -33.39 2.99
N PHE A 841 27.63 -32.09 3.22
CA PHE A 841 28.20 -31.00 2.43
C PHE A 841 29.74 -31.08 2.45
N ILE A 842 30.38 -30.94 1.29
CA ILE A 842 31.84 -30.81 1.17
C ILE A 842 32.15 -29.42 0.61
N ASN A 843 33.08 -28.73 1.27
CA ASN A 843 33.55 -27.41 0.86
C ASN A 843 35.02 -27.51 0.41
N THR A 844 35.39 -26.71 -0.60
CA THR A 844 36.76 -26.23 -0.92
C THR A 844 37.95 -27.21 -0.81
N HIS A 845 38.52 -27.60 -1.97
CA HIS A 845 39.93 -27.37 -2.38
C HIS A 845 40.48 -28.46 -3.33
N ILE A 846 41.12 -28.06 -4.44
CA ILE A 846 42.39 -28.63 -4.96
C ILE A 846 42.96 -27.71 -6.05
N ASN A 847 44.28 -27.75 -6.26
CA ASN A 847 45.04 -26.83 -7.11
C ASN A 847 45.22 -27.28 -8.57
N THR A 848 45.52 -26.28 -9.40
CA THR A 848 46.17 -26.31 -10.72
C THR A 848 46.84 -27.61 -11.20
N HIS A 849 46.58 -28.04 -12.45
CA HIS A 849 47.58 -27.96 -13.55
C HIS A 849 47.05 -28.35 -14.96
N ARG A 850 47.46 -27.56 -15.96
CA ARG A 850 47.55 -27.78 -17.43
C ARG A 850 46.98 -29.06 -18.09
N SER A 851 46.21 -28.85 -19.17
CA SER A 851 46.57 -29.27 -20.53
C SER A 851 45.91 -28.36 -21.59
N ALA A 852 46.36 -28.36 -22.85
CA ALA A 852 45.88 -27.43 -23.88
C ALA A 852 46.05 -27.95 -25.33
N LYS A 853 45.36 -27.27 -26.28
CA LYS A 853 45.26 -27.49 -27.76
C LYS A 853 44.20 -28.53 -28.18
N PRO A 854 43.69 -28.47 -29.44
CA PRO A 854 43.16 -27.26 -30.11
C PRO A 854 41.86 -27.55 -30.90
N VAL A 855 41.01 -26.52 -31.11
CA VAL A 855 39.90 -26.58 -32.08
C VAL A 855 40.00 -25.41 -33.06
N LYS A 856 39.59 -25.64 -34.31
CA LYS A 856 39.93 -24.81 -35.49
C LYS A 856 39.09 -23.55 -35.61
N ALA A 857 39.69 -22.48 -36.12
CA ALA A 857 38.98 -21.32 -36.67
C ALA A 857 38.65 -21.52 -38.17
N PHE A 858 37.60 -20.85 -38.64
CA PHE A 858 37.14 -20.73 -40.03
C PHE A 858 36.36 -19.41 -40.15
N PRO A 859 36.28 -18.76 -41.32
CA PRO A 859 37.33 -17.80 -41.71
C PRO A 859 36.83 -16.35 -41.84
N GLU A 860 37.77 -15.41 -41.90
CA GLU A 860 37.49 -13.98 -42.12
C GLU A 860 37.16 -13.68 -43.59
N SER A 861 35.90 -13.39 -43.93
CA SER A 861 35.54 -12.88 -45.27
C SER A 861 34.25 -12.04 -45.30
N SER A 862 34.12 -11.03 -44.44
CA SER A 862 33.00 -10.06 -44.50
C SER A 862 33.24 -8.72 -43.78
N SER A 863 34.26 -8.61 -42.93
CA SER A 863 34.57 -7.40 -42.14
C SER A 863 34.70 -6.12 -42.97
N ALA A 864 35.35 -6.16 -44.13
CA ALA A 864 35.46 -5.01 -45.04
C ALA A 864 34.10 -4.56 -45.63
N ALA A 865 33.23 -5.52 -45.96
CA ALA A 865 31.88 -5.21 -46.47
C ALA A 865 30.99 -4.63 -45.37
N ILE A 866 31.08 -5.17 -44.15
CA ILE A 866 30.36 -4.67 -42.97
C ILE A 866 30.81 -3.25 -42.62
N LEU A 867 32.12 -2.97 -42.61
CA LEU A 867 32.65 -1.62 -42.37
C LEU A 867 32.25 -0.62 -43.46
N SER A 868 32.26 -1.03 -44.73
CA SER A 868 31.79 -0.19 -45.85
C SER A 868 30.29 0.09 -45.79
N ALA A 869 29.48 -0.89 -45.38
CA ALA A 869 28.04 -0.72 -45.15
C ALA A 869 27.76 0.21 -43.96
N LEU A 870 28.51 0.07 -42.86
CA LEU A 870 28.40 0.96 -41.69
C LEU A 870 28.81 2.40 -42.02
N GLN A 871 29.90 2.60 -42.78
CA GLN A 871 30.30 3.93 -43.25
C GLN A 871 29.24 4.55 -44.16
N ASN A 872 28.67 3.79 -45.12
CA ASN A 872 27.56 4.27 -45.94
C ASN A 872 26.32 4.62 -45.11
N LEU A 873 26.01 3.84 -44.07
CA LEU A 873 24.89 4.11 -43.17
C LEU A 873 25.14 5.41 -42.37
N GLN A 874 26.36 5.61 -41.88
CA GLN A 874 26.76 6.79 -41.09
C GLN A 874 26.75 8.08 -41.94
N GLU A 875 27.28 8.02 -43.17
CA GLU A 875 27.20 9.10 -44.17
C GLU A 875 25.74 9.45 -44.51
N LYS A 876 24.87 8.44 -44.64
CA LYS A 876 23.45 8.60 -44.96
C LYS A 876 22.64 9.17 -43.78
N ILE A 877 22.96 8.78 -42.55
CA ILE A 877 22.42 9.42 -41.33
C ILE A 877 22.83 10.89 -41.30
N HIS A 878 24.11 11.20 -41.51
CA HIS A 878 24.60 12.57 -41.47
C HIS A 878 23.96 13.47 -42.55
N ARG A 879 23.70 12.95 -43.75
CA ARG A 879 22.88 13.64 -44.77
C ARG A 879 21.46 13.93 -44.29
N LEU A 880 20.79 12.94 -43.71
CA LEU A 880 19.40 13.09 -43.23
C LEU A 880 19.31 14.09 -42.07
N GLU A 881 20.32 14.17 -41.20
CA GLU A 881 20.44 15.23 -40.18
C GLU A 881 20.64 16.62 -40.81
N LEU A 882 21.50 16.74 -41.83
CA LEU A 882 21.72 17.99 -42.57
C LEU A 882 20.46 18.46 -43.33
N GLU A 883 19.71 17.52 -43.92
CA GLU A 883 18.44 17.78 -44.59
C GLU A 883 17.35 18.17 -43.57
N ARG A 884 17.28 17.49 -42.42
CA ARG A 884 16.41 17.88 -41.30
C ARG A 884 16.71 19.29 -40.80
N VAL A 885 17.98 19.63 -40.56
CA VAL A 885 18.40 20.97 -40.08
C VAL A 885 18.11 22.05 -41.14
N ARG A 886 18.19 21.72 -42.44
CA ARG A 886 17.71 22.61 -43.52
C ARG A 886 16.19 22.77 -43.51
N ALA A 887 15.44 21.69 -43.33
CA ALA A 887 13.98 21.73 -43.23
C ALA A 887 13.50 22.56 -42.03
N GLU A 888 14.06 22.34 -40.84
CA GLU A 888 13.78 23.14 -39.64
C GLU A 888 14.13 24.63 -39.83
N ARG A 889 15.24 24.93 -40.51
CA ARG A 889 15.66 26.32 -40.82
C ARG A 889 14.77 26.99 -41.87
N ASN A 890 14.22 26.24 -42.81
CA ASN A 890 13.21 26.72 -43.75
C ASN A 890 11.84 26.91 -43.07
N LEU A 891 11.48 26.04 -42.13
CA LEU A 891 10.25 26.16 -41.32
C LEU A 891 10.26 27.45 -40.50
N ARG A 892 11.42 27.82 -39.90
CA ARG A 892 11.60 29.11 -39.20
C ARG A 892 11.53 30.33 -40.12
N LYS A 893 11.90 30.20 -41.40
CA LYS A 893 11.69 31.27 -42.39
C LYS A 893 10.21 31.43 -42.77
N LEU A 894 9.42 30.36 -42.68
CA LEU A 894 7.98 30.36 -42.92
C LEU A 894 7.16 30.87 -41.71
N SER A 895 7.74 30.92 -40.50
CA SER A 895 7.07 31.45 -39.29
C SER A 895 7.24 32.96 -39.06
N GLY A 896 7.93 33.68 -39.96
CA GLY A 896 7.89 35.16 -40.02
C GLY A 896 8.71 35.93 -38.97
N GLU A 897 9.49 35.26 -38.11
CA GLU A 897 10.32 35.95 -37.10
C GLU A 897 11.67 36.43 -37.70
N ASN A 898 11.93 37.74 -37.65
CA ASN A 898 13.09 38.36 -38.27
C ASN A 898 13.94 39.13 -37.22
N PRO A 899 15.14 38.65 -36.83
CA PRO A 899 15.76 39.04 -35.56
C PRO A 899 16.78 40.21 -35.66
N HIS A 900 16.33 41.42 -36.01
CA HIS A 900 17.18 42.63 -35.95
C HIS A 900 16.43 43.91 -35.57
N THR A 901 16.54 44.33 -34.31
CA THR A 901 16.83 45.72 -33.88
C THR A 901 16.97 45.80 -32.36
N GLY A 902 17.77 46.75 -31.88
CA GLY A 902 17.82 47.10 -30.46
C GLY A 902 18.50 48.46 -30.24
N ASN A 903 17.94 49.28 -29.33
CA ASN A 903 18.60 50.31 -28.52
C ASN A 903 17.55 51.13 -27.73
N ILE A 904 17.56 51.00 -26.40
CA ILE A 904 17.78 52.07 -25.37
C ILE A 904 17.21 53.48 -25.70
N PRO A 905 16.45 54.17 -24.80
CA PRO A 905 16.77 54.32 -23.36
C PRO A 905 15.58 54.25 -22.35
N GLU A 906 15.93 54.39 -21.07
CA GLU A 906 15.03 54.42 -19.90
C GLU A 906 14.14 55.67 -19.81
N ARG A 907 12.97 55.54 -19.16
CA ARG A 907 12.40 56.58 -18.28
C ARG A 907 11.33 56.03 -17.32
N LYS A 908 11.33 56.58 -16.10
CA LYS A 908 10.29 56.53 -15.05
C LYS A 908 10.14 57.98 -14.50
N PRO A 909 9.10 58.35 -13.72
CA PRO A 909 8.13 57.49 -13.04
C PRO A 909 6.63 57.88 -13.23
N HIS A 910 5.77 57.10 -12.55
CA HIS A 910 4.36 57.39 -12.17
C HIS A 910 3.30 57.67 -13.26
N GLU A 911 2.37 56.72 -13.41
CA GLU A 911 1.01 56.88 -12.90
C GLU A 911 0.39 55.50 -12.54
N ILE A 912 -0.73 55.46 -11.80
CA ILE A 912 -1.40 54.23 -11.36
C ILE A 912 -2.86 54.24 -11.82
N ARG A 913 -3.25 53.30 -12.70
CA ARG A 913 -4.66 52.95 -12.94
C ARG A 913 -4.87 51.60 -13.65
N ASP A 914 -6.05 51.02 -13.39
CA ASP A 914 -6.77 49.96 -14.11
C ASP A 914 -6.04 48.63 -14.43
N SER A 915 -6.10 47.68 -13.49
CA SER A 915 -5.51 46.34 -13.57
C SER A 915 -6.36 45.26 -14.29
N HIS A 916 -7.53 45.59 -14.84
CA HIS A 916 -8.51 44.60 -15.33
C HIS A 916 -8.50 44.27 -16.83
N ARG A 917 -7.60 44.86 -17.64
CA ARG A 917 -7.46 44.47 -19.07
C ARG A 917 -6.67 43.18 -19.40
N PRO A 918 -5.63 42.71 -18.65
CA PRO A 918 -4.69 41.73 -19.20
C PRO A 918 -5.31 40.36 -19.51
N ARG A 919 -6.18 39.83 -18.63
CA ARG A 919 -6.74 38.47 -18.79
C ARG A 919 -7.53 38.25 -20.08
N LYS A 920 -8.27 39.24 -20.60
CA LYS A 920 -8.98 39.08 -21.88
C LYS A 920 -8.02 38.96 -23.08
N GLN A 921 -6.87 39.61 -23.02
CA GLN A 921 -5.83 39.54 -24.05
C GLN A 921 -5.05 38.22 -23.97
N GLU A 922 -4.86 37.70 -22.76
CA GLU A 922 -4.22 36.40 -22.48
C GLU A 922 -5.03 35.23 -23.06
N PHE A 923 -6.33 35.14 -22.80
CA PHE A 923 -7.18 34.08 -23.37
C PHE A 923 -7.31 34.17 -24.90
N ALA A 924 -7.36 35.39 -25.47
CA ALA A 924 -7.36 35.56 -26.92
C ALA A 924 -6.06 35.06 -27.57
N SER A 925 -4.91 35.29 -26.93
CA SER A 925 -3.61 34.78 -27.37
C SER A 925 -3.55 33.24 -27.30
N GLN A 926 -4.03 32.65 -26.20
CA GLN A 926 -4.09 31.19 -26.03
C GLN A 926 -5.02 30.53 -27.06
N LEU A 927 -6.18 31.14 -27.37
CA LEU A 927 -7.11 30.62 -28.36
C LEU A 927 -6.50 30.64 -29.77
N ALA A 928 -5.87 31.76 -30.17
CA ALA A 928 -5.19 31.86 -31.46
C ALA A 928 -4.02 30.85 -31.58
N ALA A 929 -3.27 30.62 -30.50
CA ALA A 929 -2.22 29.61 -30.47
C ALA A 929 -2.77 28.18 -30.65
N ALA A 930 -3.91 27.85 -30.02
CA ALA A 930 -4.58 26.56 -30.20
C ALA A 930 -5.10 26.38 -31.65
N GLU A 931 -5.68 27.42 -32.25
CA GLU A 931 -6.14 27.40 -33.64
C GLU A 931 -4.98 27.17 -34.63
N VAL A 932 -3.82 27.79 -34.41
CA VAL A 932 -2.62 27.56 -35.22
C VAL A 932 -2.11 26.12 -35.09
N LYS A 933 -2.17 25.51 -33.89
CA LYS A 933 -1.82 24.08 -33.72
C LYS A 933 -2.79 23.15 -34.45
N CYS A 934 -4.10 23.33 -34.30
CA CYS A 934 -5.11 22.49 -34.96
C CYS A 934 -4.91 22.53 -36.48
N ASN A 935 -4.76 23.74 -37.05
CA ASN A 935 -4.45 23.94 -38.48
C ASN A 935 -3.15 23.27 -38.94
N LEU A 936 -2.17 23.07 -38.05
CA LEU A 936 -0.91 22.38 -38.35
C LEU A 936 -1.08 20.85 -38.31
N LEU A 937 -1.80 20.34 -37.31
CA LEU A 937 -2.13 18.91 -37.17
C LEU A 937 -3.01 18.43 -38.33
N GLU A 938 -4.03 19.19 -38.72
CA GLU A 938 -4.86 18.92 -39.90
C GLU A 938 -4.04 18.82 -41.19
N LYS A 939 -3.07 19.72 -41.40
CA LYS A 939 -2.18 19.70 -42.56
C LYS A 939 -1.21 18.51 -42.55
N GLN A 940 -0.73 18.10 -41.37
CA GLN A 940 0.05 16.87 -41.23
C GLN A 940 -0.82 15.62 -41.49
N LEU A 941 -2.06 15.62 -41.04
CA LEU A 941 -3.01 14.54 -41.21
C LEU A 941 -3.40 14.33 -42.68
N ASP A 942 -3.72 15.40 -43.42
CA ASP A 942 -3.97 15.30 -44.87
C ASP A 942 -2.70 14.91 -45.64
N LEU A 943 -1.51 15.38 -45.24
CA LEU A 943 -0.25 14.92 -45.83
C LEU A 943 -0.07 13.40 -45.70
N MET A 944 -0.29 12.83 -44.51
CA MET A 944 -0.21 11.37 -44.31
C MET A 944 -1.33 10.63 -45.05
N LYS A 945 -2.56 11.18 -45.10
CA LYS A 945 -3.67 10.63 -45.90
C LYS A 945 -3.42 10.72 -47.41
N ARG A 946 -2.54 11.60 -47.89
CA ARG A 946 -2.02 11.57 -49.28
C ARG A 946 -0.93 10.51 -49.44
N THR A 947 -0.01 10.36 -48.47
CA THR A 947 1.01 9.30 -48.48
C THR A 947 0.40 7.91 -48.61
N VAL A 948 -0.62 7.57 -47.81
CA VAL A 948 -1.31 6.26 -47.90
C VAL A 948 -1.88 6.03 -49.30
N ARG A 949 -2.71 6.96 -49.81
CA ARG A 949 -3.32 6.88 -51.15
C ARG A 949 -2.28 6.72 -52.27
N ASN A 950 -1.14 7.39 -52.17
CA ASN A 950 -0.05 7.24 -53.13
C ASN A 950 0.57 5.83 -53.03
N THR A 951 0.93 5.37 -51.82
CA THR A 951 1.50 4.03 -51.63
C THR A 951 0.55 2.91 -52.04
N GLU A 952 -0.77 3.10 -51.93
CA GLU A 952 -1.78 2.17 -52.42
C GLU A 952 -1.82 2.14 -53.95
N SER A 953 -1.79 3.31 -54.61
CA SER A 953 -1.68 3.43 -56.07
C SER A 953 -0.41 2.74 -56.59
N ASP A 954 0.74 3.02 -55.98
CA ASP A 954 2.02 2.41 -56.32
C ASP A 954 1.98 0.89 -56.12
N ARG A 955 1.39 0.42 -55.01
CA ARG A 955 1.22 -1.02 -54.72
C ARG A 955 0.33 -1.73 -55.74
N THR A 956 -0.78 -1.11 -56.19
CA THR A 956 -1.58 -1.68 -57.30
C THR A 956 -0.84 -1.67 -58.63
N THR A 957 0.11 -0.76 -58.82
CA THR A 957 0.95 -0.71 -60.02
C THR A 957 2.02 -1.81 -60.00
N VAL A 958 2.60 -2.11 -58.83
CA VAL A 958 3.50 -3.26 -58.61
C VAL A 958 2.76 -4.59 -58.86
N LEU A 959 1.53 -4.76 -58.35
CA LEU A 959 0.72 -5.95 -58.59
C LEU A 959 0.43 -6.18 -60.09
N LYS A 960 0.07 -5.13 -60.84
CA LYS A 960 -0.12 -5.22 -62.30
C LYS A 960 1.17 -5.57 -63.06
N HIS A 961 2.34 -5.14 -62.57
CA HIS A 961 3.61 -5.58 -63.14
C HIS A 961 3.89 -7.05 -62.83
N GLN A 962 3.51 -7.55 -61.65
CA GLN A 962 3.65 -8.96 -61.28
C GLN A 962 2.84 -9.88 -62.20
N GLU A 963 1.62 -9.49 -62.60
CA GLU A 963 0.82 -10.21 -63.61
C GLU A 963 1.51 -10.25 -64.99
N CYS A 964 2.13 -9.13 -65.41
CA CYS A 964 2.80 -9.01 -66.71
C CYS A 964 4.16 -9.75 -66.82
N VAL A 965 4.79 -10.14 -65.71
CA VAL A 965 6.10 -10.82 -65.69
C VAL A 965 6.02 -12.33 -66.05
N SER A 966 4.80 -12.87 -66.17
CA SER A 966 4.47 -14.28 -66.40
C SER A 966 4.92 -14.91 -67.74
N GLY A 967 5.77 -14.24 -68.54
CA GLY A 967 6.13 -14.65 -69.91
C GLY A 967 7.58 -14.44 -70.36
N SER A 968 8.56 -14.29 -69.46
CA SER A 968 10.00 -14.19 -69.84
C SER A 968 10.87 -15.19 -69.07
N SER A 969 11.98 -15.66 -69.65
CA SER A 969 12.82 -16.76 -69.09
C SER A 969 13.65 -16.39 -67.85
N ASP A 970 13.28 -15.32 -67.15
CA ASP A 970 14.10 -14.62 -66.17
C ASP A 970 13.16 -14.08 -65.06
N VAL A 971 12.27 -14.97 -64.60
CA VAL A 971 11.13 -14.66 -63.71
C VAL A 971 11.60 -14.37 -62.29
N CYS A 972 12.44 -15.26 -61.71
CA CYS A 972 12.71 -15.27 -60.27
C CYS A 972 13.33 -13.95 -59.77
N GLU A 973 14.40 -13.46 -60.40
CA GLU A 973 15.08 -12.24 -59.95
C GLU A 973 14.22 -10.97 -60.11
N LYS A 974 13.26 -10.99 -61.04
CA LYS A 974 12.27 -9.90 -61.23
C LYS A 974 11.14 -10.00 -60.21
N LEU A 975 10.66 -11.22 -59.93
CA LEU A 975 9.62 -11.46 -58.93
C LEU A 975 10.09 -11.10 -57.52
N GLU A 976 11.32 -11.47 -57.16
CA GLU A 976 11.93 -11.17 -55.86
C GLU A 976 12.09 -9.66 -55.63
N LYS A 977 12.49 -8.90 -56.67
CA LYS A 977 12.58 -7.42 -56.62
C LYS A 977 11.19 -6.77 -56.50
N LEU A 978 10.19 -7.27 -57.21
CA LEU A 978 8.80 -6.80 -57.08
C LEU A 978 8.23 -7.10 -55.69
N GLU A 979 8.52 -8.27 -55.13
CA GLU A 979 8.09 -8.63 -53.77
C GLU A 979 8.80 -7.79 -52.71
N GLN A 980 10.10 -7.51 -52.87
CA GLN A 980 10.84 -6.63 -51.97
C GLN A 980 10.25 -5.21 -51.94
N GLU A 981 9.91 -4.64 -53.09
CA GLU A 981 9.27 -3.31 -53.17
C GLU A 981 7.82 -3.36 -52.65
N TYR A 982 7.07 -4.43 -52.89
CA TYR A 982 5.72 -4.64 -52.31
C TYR A 982 5.76 -4.69 -50.76
N ARG A 983 6.74 -5.40 -50.18
CA ARG A 983 6.97 -5.47 -48.74
C ARG A 983 7.36 -4.08 -48.18
N ARG A 984 8.20 -3.32 -48.90
CA ARG A 984 8.60 -1.94 -48.54
C ARG A 984 7.43 -0.95 -48.58
N LEU A 985 6.59 -1.00 -49.63
CA LEU A 985 5.37 -0.18 -49.73
C LEU A 985 4.39 -0.52 -48.60
N THR A 986 4.19 -1.81 -48.30
CA THR A 986 3.32 -2.26 -47.20
C THR A 986 3.81 -1.76 -45.83
N HIS A 987 5.13 -1.82 -45.55
CA HIS A 987 5.68 -1.24 -44.32
C HIS A 987 5.50 0.29 -44.27
N THR A 988 5.63 0.98 -45.40
CA THR A 988 5.42 2.43 -45.51
C THR A 988 3.95 2.80 -45.23
N GLN A 989 2.99 2.05 -45.78
CA GLN A 989 1.56 2.21 -45.51
C GLN A 989 1.24 2.02 -44.02
N ASN A 990 1.69 0.91 -43.41
CA ASN A 990 1.44 0.62 -41.99
C ASN A 990 1.97 1.74 -41.06
N ASN A 991 3.16 2.28 -41.35
CA ASN A 991 3.74 3.38 -40.58
C ASN A 991 2.94 4.69 -40.74
N ALA A 992 2.46 4.99 -41.96
CA ALA A 992 1.63 6.16 -42.23
C ALA A 992 0.24 6.05 -41.56
N GLU A 993 -0.40 4.88 -41.59
CA GLU A 993 -1.66 4.61 -40.89
C GLU A 993 -1.53 4.71 -39.37
N SER A 994 -0.42 4.22 -38.80
CA SER A 994 -0.11 4.41 -37.37
C SER A 994 0.02 5.89 -37.03
N LYS A 995 0.74 6.66 -37.86
CA LYS A 995 0.90 8.12 -37.67
C LYS A 995 -0.40 8.91 -37.84
N ILE A 996 -1.30 8.47 -38.73
CA ILE A 996 -2.65 9.03 -38.88
C ILE A 996 -3.43 8.94 -37.56
N ARG A 997 -3.44 7.77 -36.91
CA ARG A 997 -4.15 7.57 -35.63
C ARG A 997 -3.56 8.45 -34.51
N GLU A 998 -2.23 8.59 -34.45
CA GLU A 998 -1.56 9.47 -33.49
C GLU A 998 -1.93 10.96 -33.72
N LEU A 999 -2.00 11.40 -34.97
CA LEU A 999 -2.37 12.77 -35.34
C LEU A 999 -3.86 13.05 -35.08
N GLU A 1000 -4.74 12.09 -35.31
CA GLU A 1000 -6.18 12.20 -35.03
C GLU A 1000 -6.46 12.28 -33.52
N CYS A 1001 -5.75 11.49 -32.70
CA CYS A 1001 -5.82 11.60 -31.24
C CYS A 1001 -5.37 13.00 -30.75
N LYS A 1002 -4.20 13.47 -31.23
CA LYS A 1002 -3.66 14.80 -30.86
C LYS A 1002 -4.51 15.97 -31.33
N LEU A 1003 -5.22 15.82 -32.46
CA LEU A 1003 -6.19 16.82 -32.91
C LEU A 1003 -7.39 16.89 -31.95
N GLN A 1004 -7.94 15.73 -31.54
CA GLN A 1004 -9.03 15.68 -30.55
C GLN A 1004 -8.61 16.28 -29.18
N GLU A 1005 -7.37 16.05 -28.74
CA GLU A 1005 -6.82 16.63 -27.52
C GLU A 1005 -6.75 18.18 -27.57
N GLU A 1006 -6.17 18.76 -28.62
CA GLU A 1006 -6.08 20.22 -28.78
C GLU A 1006 -7.46 20.85 -29.07
N GLU A 1007 -8.38 20.16 -29.76
CA GLU A 1007 -9.77 20.62 -29.91
C GLU A 1007 -10.53 20.64 -28.58
N HIS A 1008 -10.36 19.62 -27.75
CA HIS A 1008 -10.92 19.59 -26.40
C HIS A 1008 -10.34 20.73 -25.55
N HIS A 1009 -9.03 20.97 -25.64
CA HIS A 1009 -8.36 22.07 -24.93
C HIS A 1009 -8.84 23.45 -25.41
N ARG A 1010 -9.03 23.64 -26.72
CA ARG A 1010 -9.64 24.83 -27.33
C ARG A 1010 -11.04 25.08 -26.76
N LYS A 1011 -11.88 24.05 -26.69
CA LYS A 1011 -13.23 24.15 -26.13
C LYS A 1011 -13.21 24.55 -24.66
N LEU A 1012 -12.35 23.91 -23.85
CA LEU A 1012 -12.17 24.24 -22.43
C LEU A 1012 -11.72 25.71 -22.21
N ILE A 1013 -10.90 26.27 -23.11
CA ILE A 1013 -10.52 27.68 -23.09
C ILE A 1013 -11.71 28.59 -23.45
N GLN A 1014 -12.50 28.23 -24.47
CA GLN A 1014 -13.72 28.96 -24.83
C GLN A 1014 -14.75 28.97 -23.70
N ASP A 1015 -15.00 27.82 -23.05
CA ASP A 1015 -15.93 27.70 -21.93
C ASP A 1015 -15.48 28.55 -20.72
N LYS A 1016 -14.17 28.55 -20.40
CA LYS A 1016 -13.58 29.41 -19.35
C LYS A 1016 -13.68 30.90 -19.70
N ALA A 1017 -13.46 31.27 -20.95
CA ALA A 1017 -13.62 32.65 -21.42
C ALA A 1017 -15.08 33.12 -21.36
N ALA A 1018 -16.03 32.25 -21.70
CA ALA A 1018 -17.46 32.50 -21.58
C ALA A 1018 -17.88 32.68 -20.11
N GLN A 1019 -17.47 31.77 -19.20
CA GLN A 1019 -17.72 31.88 -17.77
C GLN A 1019 -17.18 33.19 -17.18
N LEU A 1020 -15.96 33.60 -17.56
CA LEU A 1020 -15.39 34.89 -17.16
C LEU A 1020 -16.16 36.08 -17.71
N GLN A 1021 -16.70 36.00 -18.93
CA GLN A 1021 -17.53 37.06 -19.50
C GLN A 1021 -18.89 37.17 -18.79
N THR A 1022 -19.55 36.04 -18.51
CA THR A 1022 -20.80 36.01 -17.73
C THR A 1022 -20.57 36.52 -16.30
N GLY A 1023 -19.46 36.14 -15.66
CA GLY A 1023 -19.06 36.64 -14.35
C GLY A 1023 -18.72 38.14 -14.33
N LEU A 1024 -18.13 38.67 -15.41
CA LEU A 1024 -17.91 40.11 -15.57
C LEU A 1024 -19.23 40.87 -15.75
N GLU A 1025 -20.17 40.35 -16.55
CA GLU A 1025 -21.46 41.00 -16.76
C GLU A 1025 -22.35 40.96 -15.51
N ALA A 1026 -22.34 39.84 -14.77
CA ALA A 1026 -22.99 39.75 -13.45
C ALA A 1026 -22.42 40.77 -12.46
N ASN A 1027 -21.10 40.97 -12.44
CA ASN A 1027 -20.47 42.03 -11.64
C ASN A 1027 -20.80 43.45 -12.16
N ARG A 1028 -20.95 43.63 -13.48
CA ARG A 1028 -21.37 44.91 -14.09
C ARG A 1028 -22.78 45.30 -13.61
N ILE A 1029 -23.71 44.35 -13.64
CA ILE A 1029 -25.09 44.49 -13.14
C ILE A 1029 -25.11 44.78 -11.63
N LEU A 1030 -24.28 44.09 -10.85
CA LEU A 1030 -24.13 44.36 -9.41
C LEU A 1030 -23.61 45.78 -9.14
N ILE A 1031 -22.62 46.27 -9.90
CA ILE A 1031 -22.05 47.62 -9.73
C ILE A 1031 -23.04 48.70 -10.17
N GLU A 1032 -23.75 48.49 -11.29
CA GLU A 1032 -24.82 49.39 -11.75
C GLU A 1032 -25.98 49.47 -10.73
N SER A 1033 -26.24 48.40 -9.96
CA SER A 1033 -27.28 48.40 -8.91
C SER A 1033 -26.92 49.19 -7.64
N VAL A 1034 -25.67 49.63 -7.47
CA VAL A 1034 -25.15 50.25 -6.23
C VAL A 1034 -24.81 51.75 -6.37
N SER A 1035 -24.74 52.29 -7.59
CA SER A 1035 -24.25 53.67 -7.83
C SER A 1035 -25.34 54.74 -7.77
N THR A 1036 -25.52 55.38 -6.60
CA THR A 1036 -26.35 56.58 -6.46
C THR A 1036 -25.60 57.88 -6.83
N ARG A 1037 -26.30 58.85 -7.43
CA ARG A 1037 -25.70 60.10 -7.93
C ARG A 1037 -25.25 61.03 -6.79
N PRO A 1038 -24.08 61.70 -6.90
CA PRO A 1038 -23.65 62.68 -5.91
C PRO A 1038 -24.32 64.05 -6.12
N HIS A 1039 -24.90 64.62 -5.07
CA HIS A 1039 -25.25 66.05 -5.00
C HIS A 1039 -24.15 66.84 -4.29
N ARG A 1040 -23.87 68.07 -4.76
CA ARG A 1040 -22.87 68.98 -4.18
C ARG A 1040 -23.28 69.47 -2.80
N ALA A 1041 -22.34 69.49 -1.87
CA ALA A 1041 -22.46 70.24 -0.62
C ALA A 1041 -22.22 71.74 -0.82
N SER A 1042 -22.80 72.55 0.06
CA SER A 1042 -22.45 73.96 0.26
C SER A 1042 -22.38 74.26 1.76
N LYS A 1043 -21.29 74.92 2.18
CA LYS A 1043 -21.14 75.90 3.27
C LYS A 1043 -22.08 75.78 4.51
N ASN A 1044 -21.61 75.87 5.77
CA ASN A 1044 -20.47 76.71 6.19
C ASN A 1044 -19.96 76.48 7.64
N THR A 1045 -18.67 76.77 7.85
CA THR A 1045 -18.04 77.35 9.07
C THR A 1045 -18.11 76.74 10.48
N LYS A 1046 -16.89 76.42 10.98
CA LYS A 1046 -16.21 76.94 12.21
C LYS A 1046 -16.53 76.38 13.62
N LYS A 1047 -15.42 75.96 14.27
CA LYS A 1047 -14.98 76.27 15.68
C LYS A 1047 -15.78 75.64 16.85
N LYS A 1048 -15.21 75.40 18.05
CA LYS A 1048 -13.81 75.19 18.56
C LYS A 1048 -13.93 74.73 20.04
N LEU A 1049 -12.82 74.28 20.66
CA LEU A 1049 -12.66 73.97 22.12
C LEU A 1049 -13.52 72.77 22.62
N THR A 1050 -12.95 71.61 22.97
CA THR A 1050 -12.04 71.23 24.09
C THR A 1050 -12.71 71.02 25.45
N SER A 1051 -12.57 69.79 25.96
CA SER A 1051 -12.11 69.43 27.33
C SER A 1051 -12.91 69.96 28.54
N LYS A 1052 -13.19 69.12 29.55
CA LYS A 1052 -12.32 68.82 30.72
C LYS A 1052 -13.15 67.92 31.68
N LYS A 1053 -12.67 67.08 32.60
CA LYS A 1053 -11.36 66.49 33.02
C LYS A 1053 -11.75 65.53 34.24
N PRO A 1054 -10.88 65.00 35.14
CA PRO A 1054 -10.12 63.75 34.95
C PRO A 1054 -9.86 62.96 36.27
N LEU A 1055 -8.65 62.39 36.42
CA LEU A 1055 -7.98 61.91 37.66
C LEU A 1055 -8.48 60.53 38.19
N GLN A 1056 -7.69 59.73 38.94
CA GLN A 1056 -6.45 60.06 39.68
C GLN A 1056 -5.47 58.86 39.86
N GLN A 1057 -4.15 59.02 39.59
CA GLN A 1057 -2.97 58.48 40.33
C GLN A 1057 -2.82 56.92 40.57
N ARG A 1058 -1.70 56.30 40.99
CA ARG A 1058 -0.23 56.61 41.02
C ARG A 1058 0.61 55.32 41.25
N HIS A 1059 1.86 55.34 40.77
CA HIS A 1059 3.04 54.57 41.26
C HIS A 1059 2.95 53.02 41.34
N SER A 1060 3.89 52.37 42.04
CA SER A 1060 4.56 51.13 41.59
C SER A 1060 4.98 50.16 42.71
N LEU A 1061 5.28 48.90 42.31
CA LEU A 1061 5.94 47.78 43.01
C LEU A 1061 5.09 46.83 43.89
N THR A 1062 5.68 45.63 44.09
CA THR A 1062 5.31 44.47 44.94
C THR A 1062 4.12 43.57 44.53
N GLN A 1063 4.38 42.25 44.52
CA GLN A 1063 3.39 41.18 44.80
C GLN A 1063 3.19 41.11 46.33
N PRO A 1064 2.02 40.65 46.85
CA PRO A 1064 1.81 39.20 47.06
C PRO A 1064 0.35 38.68 46.94
N HIS A 1065 0.24 37.35 47.05
CA HIS A 1065 -0.80 36.47 47.65
C HIS A 1065 -2.01 37.12 48.39
N TYR A 1066 -3.21 36.53 48.56
CA TYR A 1066 -3.73 35.14 48.45
C TYR A 1066 -5.30 35.18 48.57
N ARG A 1067 -6.18 34.15 48.53
CA ARG A 1067 -6.21 32.68 48.26
C ARG A 1067 -7.70 32.25 48.00
N LEU A 1068 -7.92 30.96 47.70
CA LEU A 1068 -9.18 30.16 47.77
C LEU A 1068 -10.22 30.34 46.64
N SER A 1069 -10.70 29.28 45.99
CA SER A 1069 -10.12 27.93 45.90
C SER A 1069 -10.49 27.26 44.57
N LEU A 1070 -9.52 26.61 43.95
CA LEU A 1070 -9.69 25.74 42.76
C LEU A 1070 -9.12 24.32 43.00
N GLY A 1071 -8.92 23.97 44.27
CA GLY A 1071 -9.05 22.56 44.67
C GLY A 1071 -10.55 22.21 44.69
N ASP A 1072 -10.86 20.96 44.38
CA ASP A 1072 -12.20 20.32 44.40
C ASP A 1072 -12.99 20.23 43.08
N VAL A 1073 -12.31 20.12 41.92
CA VAL A 1073 -12.58 19.04 40.93
C VAL A 1073 -11.25 18.69 40.23
N PRO A 1074 -10.81 17.41 40.15
CA PRO A 1074 -9.53 17.04 39.55
C PRO A 1074 -9.54 17.04 38.01
N PHE A 1075 -8.41 17.46 37.43
CA PHE A 1075 -8.04 17.24 36.03
C PHE A 1075 -7.77 15.75 35.74
N VAL A 1076 -8.06 15.32 34.50
CA VAL A 1076 -7.24 14.31 33.81
C VAL A 1076 -6.98 14.83 32.39
N ALA A 1077 -5.70 14.93 32.02
CA ALA A 1077 -5.27 15.24 30.65
C ALA A 1077 -4.83 13.95 29.94
N GLY A 1078 -4.98 13.89 28.62
CA GLY A 1078 -4.55 12.76 27.81
C GLY A 1078 -4.46 13.16 26.34
N THR A 1079 -3.24 13.25 25.82
CA THR A 1079 -2.92 13.70 24.45
C THR A 1079 -1.82 12.80 23.88
N SER A 1080 -2.08 12.11 22.78
CA SER A 1080 -1.14 11.18 22.13
C SER A 1080 -1.45 11.08 20.62
N THR A 1081 -0.42 11.10 19.77
CA THR A 1081 -0.42 11.45 18.34
C THR A 1081 0.63 10.68 17.47
N GLY A 1082 0.30 9.65 16.67
CA GLY A 1082 1.26 8.96 15.78
C GLY A 1082 0.85 7.61 15.15
N THR A 1083 0.76 7.59 13.81
CA THR A 1083 0.47 6.45 12.91
C THR A 1083 -0.24 5.25 13.55
N SER A 1084 -1.57 5.16 13.56
CA SER A 1084 -2.31 5.05 12.29
C SER A 1084 -3.83 5.33 12.40
N HIS A 1085 -4.54 5.73 11.34
CA HIS A 1085 -6.02 5.66 11.16
C HIS A 1085 -7.05 6.10 12.27
N SER A 1086 -7.64 7.33 12.29
CA SER A 1086 -9.09 7.68 12.57
C SER A 1086 -9.43 9.20 12.67
N VAL A 1087 -10.71 9.58 12.51
CA VAL A 1087 -11.26 10.95 12.66
C VAL A 1087 -12.42 11.01 13.66
N ARG A 1088 -12.36 11.96 14.62
CA ARG A 1088 -13.34 12.09 15.71
C ARG A 1088 -14.70 12.66 15.24
N ALA A 1089 -15.79 12.08 15.75
CA ALA A 1089 -17.16 12.37 15.33
C ALA A 1089 -17.69 13.78 15.71
N ASN A 1090 -18.59 14.30 14.86
CA ASN A 1090 -19.32 15.54 15.07
C ASN A 1090 -20.45 15.37 16.12
N VAL A 1091 -20.36 16.11 17.23
CA VAL A 1091 -21.26 16.01 18.40
C VAL A 1091 -22.74 16.24 18.06
N GLN A 1092 -23.05 17.03 17.02
CA GLN A 1092 -24.44 17.25 16.59
C GLN A 1092 -25.11 15.99 16.02
N HIS A 1093 -24.36 15.08 15.40
CA HIS A 1093 -24.92 13.84 14.83
C HIS A 1093 -25.23 12.79 15.92
N VAL A 1094 -24.42 12.75 16.99
CA VAL A 1094 -24.71 11.89 18.17
C VAL A 1094 -25.97 12.37 18.89
N LEU A 1095 -26.19 13.69 18.99
CA LEU A 1095 -27.43 14.27 19.52
C LEU A 1095 -28.66 14.01 18.61
N HIS A 1096 -28.46 13.73 17.32
CA HIS A 1096 -29.52 13.32 16.41
C HIS A 1096 -29.89 11.84 16.61
N LEU A 1097 -28.89 10.95 16.64
CA LEU A 1097 -29.10 9.50 16.80
C LEU A 1097 -29.66 9.12 18.18
N LEU A 1098 -29.22 9.78 19.26
CA LEU A 1098 -29.80 9.63 20.61
C LEU A 1098 -31.28 10.08 20.71
N LYS A 1099 -31.83 10.68 19.64
CA LYS A 1099 -33.21 11.17 19.59
C LYS A 1099 -34.20 10.20 18.91
N GLN A 1100 -33.71 9.15 18.24
CA GLN A 1100 -34.56 8.26 17.41
C GLN A 1100 -34.89 6.89 18.01
N HIS A 1101 -34.00 6.25 18.78
CA HIS A 1101 -34.30 5.03 19.53
C HIS A 1101 -33.61 5.05 20.91
N ASN A 1102 -34.19 4.57 22.01
CA ASN A 1102 -35.46 3.85 22.20
C ASN A 1102 -36.18 4.37 23.47
N ARG A 1103 -37.52 4.28 23.55
CA ARG A 1103 -38.32 4.83 24.69
C ARG A 1103 -39.34 3.84 25.26
N GLN A 1104 -38.85 2.74 25.81
CA GLN A 1104 -39.53 1.99 26.88
C GLN A 1104 -38.52 1.63 27.98
N LEU A 1105 -39.05 1.29 29.17
CA LEU A 1105 -38.36 1.16 30.47
C LEU A 1105 -37.92 2.53 31.06
N CYS A 1106 -38.39 2.97 32.24
CA CYS A 1106 -39.40 2.44 33.18
C CYS A 1106 -40.27 3.62 33.70
N ASN A 1107 -41.58 3.50 33.94
CA ASN A 1107 -42.25 2.63 34.90
C ASN A 1107 -43.77 2.65 34.70
N GLU A 1108 -44.46 1.55 35.04
CA GLU A 1108 -45.84 1.61 35.54
C GLU A 1108 -45.82 1.55 37.08
N ARG A 1109 -46.54 2.46 37.76
CA ARG A 1109 -47.03 2.24 39.14
C ARG A 1109 -48.30 3.03 39.44
N VAL A 1110 -49.40 2.28 39.59
CA VAL A 1110 -50.44 2.42 40.63
C VAL A 1110 -51.07 3.81 40.84
N LEU A 1111 -52.24 4.01 40.25
CA LEU A 1111 -53.50 3.97 41.00
C LEU A 1111 -54.44 2.97 40.28
N GLY A 1112 -55.44 2.40 40.96
CA GLY A 1112 -56.21 1.29 40.37
C GLY A 1112 -57.59 1.07 40.97
N ALA A 1113 -58.15 -0.10 40.63
CA ALA A 1113 -59.45 -0.65 41.04
C ALA A 1113 -60.72 0.05 40.48
N THR A 1114 -61.38 -0.69 39.59
CA THR A 1114 -62.83 -0.68 39.28
C THR A 1114 -63.71 -0.61 40.55
N PRO A 1115 -64.90 0.04 40.51
CA PRO A 1115 -66.10 -0.73 40.10
C PRO A 1115 -67.23 0.07 39.39
N LEU A 1116 -67.86 -0.58 38.39
CA LEU A 1116 -69.28 -0.40 37.95
C LEU A 1116 -69.67 1.02 37.42
N THR A 1117 -70.73 1.23 36.63
CA THR A 1117 -71.71 0.35 35.98
C THR A 1117 -72.16 0.98 34.65
N ASN A 1118 -72.58 0.17 33.68
CA ASN A 1118 -73.61 0.61 32.73
C ASN A 1118 -74.99 0.39 33.40
N GLY A 1119 -75.96 1.30 33.33
CA GLY A 1119 -75.95 2.57 32.59
C GLY A 1119 -77.06 3.52 33.03
N LYS A 1120 -77.85 3.99 32.05
CA LYS A 1120 -78.78 5.14 32.03
C LYS A 1120 -78.17 6.53 31.72
N GLU A 1121 -78.41 6.92 30.46
CA GLU A 1121 -79.14 8.13 30.03
C GLU A 1121 -78.44 9.50 29.91
N ALA A 1122 -79.03 10.30 28.98
CA ALA A 1122 -78.85 11.74 28.70
C ALA A 1122 -77.44 12.17 28.18
N SER A 1123 -77.28 12.88 27.05
CA SER A 1123 -77.81 14.20 26.62
C SER A 1123 -77.36 15.35 27.56
N GLU A 1124 -76.95 16.53 27.08
CA GLU A 1124 -77.42 17.29 25.90
C GLU A 1124 -76.30 18.03 25.11
N HIS A 1125 -76.70 18.87 24.15
CA HIS A 1125 -75.87 19.76 23.33
C HIS A 1125 -75.27 20.94 24.12
N GLN A 1126 -74.18 21.55 23.62
CA GLN A 1126 -74.26 22.93 23.08
C GLN A 1126 -73.01 23.41 22.29
N SER A 1127 -73.12 24.62 21.75
CA SER A 1127 -72.43 25.21 20.60
C SER A 1127 -70.98 25.72 20.79
N TRP A 1128 -70.34 25.96 19.65
CA TRP A 1128 -69.10 26.71 19.41
C TRP A 1128 -68.73 27.83 20.40
N SER A 1129 -67.43 27.92 20.70
CA SER A 1129 -66.67 29.14 20.38
C SER A 1129 -65.20 28.80 20.11
N SER A 1130 -64.47 29.66 19.40
CA SER A 1130 -63.12 29.37 18.87
C SER A 1130 -62.01 30.15 19.59
N SER A 1131 -60.91 29.47 19.91
CA SER A 1131 -59.62 30.13 20.14
C SER A 1131 -58.48 29.26 19.58
N SER A 1132 -57.77 29.79 18.59
CA SER A 1132 -56.69 29.09 17.87
C SER A 1132 -55.32 29.58 18.32
N SER A 1133 -54.48 28.68 18.81
CA SER A 1133 -53.04 28.92 18.93
C SER A 1133 -52.35 28.69 17.57
N LEU A 1134 -51.45 29.60 17.18
CA LEU A 1134 -50.67 29.52 15.95
C LEU A 1134 -49.35 28.76 16.18
N PRO A 1135 -48.86 27.97 15.20
CA PRO A 1135 -47.55 27.33 15.27
C PRO A 1135 -46.40 28.35 15.13
N SER A 1136 -45.20 27.95 15.56
CA SER A 1136 -43.99 28.78 15.49
C SER A 1136 -43.40 28.84 14.07
N SER A 1137 -42.70 29.93 13.77
CA SER A 1137 -42.14 30.21 12.44
C SER A 1137 -40.94 29.35 12.01
N SER A 1138 -40.50 28.39 12.84
CA SER A 1138 -39.46 27.40 12.46
C SER A 1138 -40.03 26.29 11.58
N SER A 1139 -41.16 25.68 11.98
CA SER A 1139 -41.77 24.50 11.33
C SER A 1139 -41.96 24.70 9.83
N CYS A 1140 -42.54 25.85 9.46
CA CYS A 1140 -42.86 26.17 8.07
C CYS A 1140 -41.61 26.43 7.19
N ASN A 1141 -40.43 26.67 7.78
CA ASN A 1141 -39.17 26.82 7.04
C ASN A 1141 -38.38 25.50 6.96
N GLU A 1142 -38.61 24.57 7.89
CA GLU A 1142 -38.12 23.18 7.83
C GLU A 1142 -38.89 22.41 6.74
N GLU A 1143 -40.24 22.43 6.78
CA GLU A 1143 -41.13 21.84 5.76
C GLU A 1143 -40.79 22.32 4.32
N LEU A 1144 -40.53 23.62 4.16
CA LEU A 1144 -40.17 24.20 2.86
C LEU A 1144 -38.78 23.77 2.37
N SER A 1145 -37.88 23.41 3.30
CA SER A 1145 -36.54 22.91 2.98
C SER A 1145 -36.56 21.44 2.59
N GLU A 1146 -37.39 20.62 3.24
CA GLU A 1146 -37.62 19.21 2.87
C GLU A 1146 -38.24 19.10 1.48
N LEU A 1147 -39.28 19.90 1.18
CA LEU A 1147 -39.86 19.98 -0.17
C LEU A 1147 -38.84 20.44 -1.23
N LEU A 1148 -37.97 21.37 -0.88
CA LEU A 1148 -36.92 21.86 -1.76
C LEU A 1148 -35.83 20.80 -2.02
N GLN A 1149 -35.55 19.92 -1.05
CA GLN A 1149 -34.64 18.79 -1.22
C GLN A 1149 -35.25 17.75 -2.16
N ALA A 1150 -36.47 17.29 -1.89
CA ALA A 1150 -37.16 16.28 -2.70
C ALA A 1150 -37.26 16.68 -4.19
N LEU A 1151 -37.60 17.95 -4.47
CA LEU A 1151 -37.66 18.45 -5.85
C LEU A 1151 -36.28 18.49 -6.55
N GLN A 1152 -35.18 18.67 -5.81
CA GLN A 1152 -33.83 18.62 -6.38
C GLN A 1152 -33.39 17.18 -6.67
N ASP A 1153 -33.74 16.24 -5.79
CA ASP A 1153 -33.41 14.82 -5.98
C ASP A 1153 -34.18 14.22 -7.17
N GLU A 1154 -35.46 14.58 -7.34
CA GLU A 1154 -36.22 14.28 -8.58
C GLU A 1154 -35.58 14.90 -9.84
N PHE A 1155 -35.18 16.17 -9.78
CA PHE A 1155 -34.54 16.84 -10.92
C PHE A 1155 -33.20 16.19 -11.30
N ALA A 1156 -32.43 15.72 -10.32
CA ALA A 1156 -31.19 14.98 -10.55
C ALA A 1156 -31.45 13.63 -11.25
N HIS A 1157 -32.51 12.91 -10.86
CA HIS A 1157 -32.91 11.66 -11.53
C HIS A 1157 -33.27 11.89 -13.01
N ILE A 1158 -34.14 12.88 -13.29
CA ILE A 1158 -34.56 13.22 -14.66
C ILE A 1158 -33.35 13.68 -15.51
N SER A 1159 -32.39 14.40 -14.90
CA SER A 1159 -31.15 14.79 -15.56
C SER A 1159 -30.23 13.62 -15.92
N PHE A 1160 -30.27 12.52 -15.16
CA PHE A 1160 -29.55 11.29 -15.47
C PHE A 1160 -30.22 10.53 -16.63
N GLU A 1161 -31.55 10.39 -16.58
CA GLU A 1161 -32.35 9.79 -17.66
C GLU A 1161 -32.13 10.53 -18.98
N HIS A 1162 -32.10 11.86 -18.97
CA HIS A 1162 -31.79 12.70 -20.14
C HIS A 1162 -30.41 12.40 -20.72
N GLN A 1163 -29.39 12.22 -19.87
CA GLN A 1163 -28.05 11.89 -20.33
C GLN A 1163 -27.97 10.48 -20.94
N GLU A 1164 -28.72 9.50 -20.41
CA GLU A 1164 -28.71 8.14 -20.93
C GLU A 1164 -29.52 8.00 -22.22
N LEU A 1165 -30.72 8.60 -22.28
CA LEU A 1165 -31.56 8.61 -23.48
C LEU A 1165 -30.86 9.35 -24.64
N GLY A 1166 -30.11 10.42 -24.35
CA GLY A 1166 -29.26 11.11 -25.32
C GLY A 1166 -28.15 10.22 -25.93
N LYS A 1167 -27.59 9.27 -25.17
CA LYS A 1167 -26.66 8.26 -25.73
C LYS A 1167 -27.38 7.26 -26.63
N GLN A 1168 -28.59 6.85 -26.24
CA GLN A 1168 -29.40 5.90 -27.02
C GLN A 1168 -29.81 6.50 -28.38
N VAL A 1169 -30.18 7.78 -28.43
CA VAL A 1169 -30.39 8.53 -29.69
C VAL A 1169 -29.14 8.51 -30.56
N GLN A 1170 -27.95 8.78 -30.01
CA GLN A 1170 -26.67 8.78 -30.75
C GLN A 1170 -26.23 7.38 -31.21
N ALA A 1171 -26.62 6.31 -30.51
CA ALA A 1171 -26.29 4.93 -30.86
C ALA A 1171 -27.31 4.28 -31.82
N CYS A 1172 -28.49 4.88 -32.00
CA CYS A 1172 -29.59 4.29 -32.76
C CYS A 1172 -29.33 4.29 -34.27
N ARG A 1173 -29.47 3.12 -34.91
CA ARG A 1173 -29.27 2.91 -36.36
C ARG A 1173 -30.57 2.84 -37.18
N SER A 1174 -31.72 3.11 -36.56
CA SER A 1174 -33.04 3.05 -37.20
C SER A 1174 -33.74 4.39 -37.06
N ASP A 1175 -33.95 5.11 -38.16
CA ASP A 1175 -34.47 6.48 -38.13
C ASP A 1175 -35.85 6.60 -37.46
N ARG A 1176 -36.70 5.57 -37.58
CA ARG A 1176 -38.00 5.54 -36.89
C ARG A 1176 -37.83 5.49 -35.37
N LEU A 1177 -37.04 4.54 -34.88
CA LEU A 1177 -36.75 4.41 -33.44
C LEU A 1177 -35.99 5.64 -32.91
N ARG A 1178 -35.13 6.24 -33.74
CA ARG A 1178 -34.44 7.49 -33.41
C ARG A 1178 -35.42 8.65 -33.26
N GLN A 1179 -36.40 8.81 -34.16
CA GLN A 1179 -37.47 9.83 -34.03
C GLN A 1179 -38.39 9.61 -32.83
N ASP A 1180 -38.64 8.37 -32.44
CA ASP A 1180 -39.42 8.05 -31.24
C ASP A 1180 -38.62 8.40 -29.96
N LEU A 1181 -37.33 8.03 -29.89
CA LEU A 1181 -36.42 8.39 -28.78
C LEU A 1181 -36.12 9.90 -28.69
N GLU A 1182 -35.97 10.59 -29.83
CA GLU A 1182 -35.82 12.06 -29.88
C GLU A 1182 -37.06 12.75 -29.29
N ARG A 1183 -38.26 12.20 -29.50
CA ARG A 1183 -39.51 12.72 -28.93
C ARG A 1183 -39.67 12.41 -27.43
N GLU A 1184 -39.18 11.28 -26.97
CA GLU A 1184 -39.09 11.01 -25.52
C GLU A 1184 -38.11 11.98 -24.85
N LEU A 1185 -36.99 12.30 -25.51
CA LEU A 1185 -36.01 13.27 -25.01
C LEU A 1185 -36.60 14.69 -24.92
N GLU A 1186 -37.35 15.15 -25.93
CA GLU A 1186 -38.08 16.44 -25.87
C GLU A 1186 -39.08 16.49 -24.70
N ASN A 1187 -39.87 15.41 -24.50
CA ASN A 1187 -40.80 15.30 -23.38
C ASN A 1187 -40.07 15.32 -22.02
N LEU A 1188 -38.88 14.73 -21.95
CA LEU A 1188 -38.08 14.67 -20.72
C LEU A 1188 -37.43 16.04 -20.40
N VAL A 1189 -36.91 16.76 -21.41
CA VAL A 1189 -36.45 18.15 -21.27
C VAL A 1189 -37.58 19.03 -20.74
N LYS A 1190 -38.80 18.89 -21.27
CA LYS A 1190 -39.96 19.66 -20.78
C LYS A 1190 -40.28 19.40 -19.31
N LYS A 1191 -40.22 18.13 -18.87
CA LYS A 1191 -40.33 17.77 -17.43
C LYS A 1191 -39.22 18.40 -16.59
N MET A 1192 -37.98 18.47 -17.10
CA MET A 1192 -36.88 19.17 -16.41
C MET A 1192 -37.16 20.66 -16.27
N GLU A 1193 -37.63 21.34 -17.32
CA GLU A 1193 -37.98 22.76 -17.26
C GLU A 1193 -39.09 23.04 -16.23
N GLU A 1194 -40.16 22.22 -16.24
CA GLU A 1194 -41.27 22.31 -15.30
C GLU A 1194 -40.82 22.10 -13.83
N LYS A 1195 -39.97 21.09 -13.57
CA LYS A 1195 -39.39 20.84 -12.23
C LYS A 1195 -38.40 21.93 -11.81
N GLY A 1196 -37.59 22.44 -12.75
CA GLY A 1196 -36.69 23.57 -12.51
C GLY A 1196 -37.46 24.84 -12.11
N GLU A 1197 -38.62 25.09 -12.72
CA GLU A 1197 -39.47 26.23 -12.35
C GLU A 1197 -40.16 26.04 -10.98
N GLN A 1198 -40.51 24.80 -10.61
CA GLN A 1198 -40.98 24.45 -9.25
C GLN A 1198 -39.89 24.74 -8.20
N ILE A 1199 -38.65 24.27 -8.39
CA ILE A 1199 -37.50 24.57 -7.53
C ILE A 1199 -37.28 26.10 -7.43
N ALA A 1200 -37.34 26.81 -8.56
CA ALA A 1200 -37.18 28.25 -8.60
C ALA A 1200 -38.33 29.01 -7.89
N LYS A 1201 -39.57 28.49 -7.92
CA LYS A 1201 -40.71 29.03 -7.15
C LYS A 1201 -40.49 28.84 -5.64
N VAL A 1202 -40.11 27.65 -5.19
CA VAL A 1202 -39.85 27.35 -3.77
C VAL A 1202 -38.69 28.21 -3.21
N ARG A 1203 -37.54 28.25 -3.90
CA ARG A 1203 -36.39 29.08 -3.48
C ARG A 1203 -36.72 30.58 -3.41
N ARG A 1204 -37.53 31.11 -4.34
CA ARG A 1204 -38.02 32.50 -4.29
C ARG A 1204 -38.88 32.76 -3.05
N HIS A 1205 -39.69 31.79 -2.63
CA HIS A 1205 -40.56 31.94 -1.46
C HIS A 1205 -39.78 31.82 -0.14
N GLN A 1206 -38.79 30.91 -0.05
CA GLN A 1206 -37.86 30.80 1.08
C GLN A 1206 -37.11 32.13 1.29
N ALA A 1207 -36.58 32.73 0.22
CA ALA A 1207 -35.92 34.03 0.27
C ALA A 1207 -36.85 35.20 0.68
N GLN A 1208 -38.15 35.12 0.38
CA GLN A 1208 -39.14 36.08 0.89
C GLN A 1208 -39.39 35.89 2.39
N LEU A 1209 -39.56 34.65 2.85
CA LEU A 1209 -39.71 34.31 4.27
C LEU A 1209 -38.52 34.79 5.09
N GLU A 1210 -37.28 34.49 4.70
CA GLU A 1210 -36.08 35.00 5.39
C GLU A 1210 -36.03 36.53 5.45
N LYS A 1211 -36.43 37.22 4.37
CA LYS A 1211 -36.44 38.68 4.29
C LYS A 1211 -37.47 39.29 5.25
N LEU A 1212 -38.66 38.67 5.35
CA LEU A 1212 -39.68 39.03 6.33
C LEU A 1212 -39.22 38.73 7.77
N THR A 1213 -38.58 37.60 8.03
CA THR A 1213 -38.03 37.25 9.35
C THR A 1213 -36.93 38.21 9.78
N LYS A 1214 -36.03 38.63 8.87
CA LYS A 1214 -35.04 39.69 9.12
C LYS A 1214 -35.71 41.05 9.42
N GLN A 1215 -36.73 41.44 8.66
CA GLN A 1215 -37.48 42.67 8.92
C GLN A 1215 -38.26 42.64 10.25
N SER A 1216 -38.76 41.47 10.66
CA SER A 1216 -39.37 41.28 11.99
C SER A 1216 -38.34 41.52 13.10
N ARG A 1217 -37.18 40.85 13.02
CA ARG A 1217 -36.10 40.99 14.02
C ARG A 1217 -35.50 42.40 14.08
N GLN A 1218 -35.48 43.15 12.98
CA GLN A 1218 -35.07 44.56 12.99
C GLN A 1218 -36.11 45.48 13.65
N ARG A 1219 -37.42 45.16 13.58
CA ARG A 1219 -38.48 45.96 14.19
C ARG A 1219 -38.66 45.75 15.70
N GLU A 1220 -38.04 44.73 16.29
CA GLU A 1220 -38.01 44.55 17.75
C GLU A 1220 -36.90 45.37 18.44
N GLY A 1221 -35.99 45.99 17.66
CA GLY A 1221 -34.90 46.82 18.18
C GLY A 1221 -35.25 48.27 18.51
N GLU A 1222 -36.36 48.81 17.99
CA GLU A 1222 -36.72 50.22 18.14
C GLU A 1222 -38.21 50.44 18.48
N LEU A 1223 -38.48 51.48 19.28
CA LEU A 1223 -39.80 52.04 19.66
C LEU A 1223 -40.70 51.26 20.66
N LYS A 1224 -40.61 51.66 21.94
CA LYS A 1224 -41.75 51.62 22.89
C LYS A 1224 -42.57 52.94 22.84
N VAL A 1225 -43.50 53.09 21.89
CA VAL A 1225 -44.61 54.08 21.98
C VAL A 1225 -45.89 53.48 21.37
N LYS A 1226 -47.06 53.88 21.90
CA LYS A 1226 -48.41 53.38 21.53
C LYS A 1226 -48.82 53.71 20.08
N SER A 1227 -49.44 52.77 19.38
CA SER A 1227 -50.35 53.01 18.25
C SER A 1227 -51.54 52.03 18.29
N ARG A 1228 -52.56 52.23 17.44
CA ARG A 1228 -53.90 51.61 17.56
C ARG A 1228 -54.03 50.27 16.81
N PRO A 1229 -54.93 49.35 17.25
CA PRO A 1229 -55.27 48.16 16.47
C PRO A 1229 -56.03 48.54 15.19
N GLY A 1230 -55.66 47.94 14.05
CA GLY A 1230 -56.37 48.11 12.78
C GLY A 1230 -55.65 47.48 11.58
N GLU A 1231 -54.36 47.79 11.38
CA GLU A 1231 -53.71 47.51 10.09
C GLU A 1231 -53.28 46.04 9.88
N ARG A 1232 -52.94 45.30 10.95
CA ARG A 1232 -52.50 43.88 10.90
C ARG A 1232 -53.50 42.92 10.21
N SER A 1233 -54.76 43.32 10.05
CA SER A 1233 -55.79 42.52 9.36
C SER A 1233 -55.51 42.36 7.85
N LYS A 1234 -55.05 43.42 7.17
CA LYS A 1234 -54.91 43.40 5.70
C LYS A 1234 -53.77 42.51 5.20
N ASP A 1235 -52.61 42.56 5.85
CA ASP A 1235 -51.45 41.75 5.43
C ASP A 1235 -51.67 40.26 5.72
N SER A 1236 -52.33 39.92 6.84
CA SER A 1236 -52.69 38.53 7.17
C SER A 1236 -53.70 37.94 6.18
N LEU A 1237 -54.67 38.74 5.72
CA LEU A 1237 -55.61 38.36 4.65
C LEU A 1237 -54.94 38.17 3.29
N ARG A 1238 -53.85 38.91 3.02
CA ARG A 1238 -53.03 38.74 1.81
C ARG A 1238 -52.25 37.43 1.87
N LEU A 1239 -51.55 37.18 2.97
CA LEU A 1239 -50.80 35.94 3.20
C LEU A 1239 -51.68 34.68 3.05
N LEU A 1240 -52.90 34.71 3.60
CA LEU A 1240 -53.88 33.62 3.47
C LEU A 1240 -54.39 33.43 2.03
N LYS A 1241 -54.50 34.49 1.23
CA LYS A 1241 -54.79 34.37 -0.22
C LYS A 1241 -53.62 33.75 -0.97
N ASP A 1242 -52.41 34.20 -0.68
CA ASP A 1242 -51.20 33.76 -1.39
C ASP A 1242 -50.91 32.27 -1.10
N MET A 1243 -51.02 31.83 0.17
CA MET A 1243 -50.95 30.41 0.54
C MET A 1243 -52.00 29.55 -0.16
N ARG A 1244 -53.25 30.03 -0.24
CA ARG A 1244 -54.34 29.28 -0.89
C ARG A 1244 -54.16 29.18 -2.41
N THR A 1245 -53.43 30.13 -3.01
CA THR A 1245 -53.07 30.14 -4.44
C THR A 1245 -51.91 29.19 -4.73
N LEU A 1246 -50.95 29.08 -3.81
CA LEU A 1246 -49.91 28.03 -3.85
C LEU A 1246 -50.52 26.62 -3.73
N GLN A 1247 -51.48 26.43 -2.81
CA GLN A 1247 -52.11 25.12 -2.58
C GLN A 1247 -52.98 24.64 -3.76
N THR A 1248 -53.50 25.55 -4.60
CA THR A 1248 -54.14 25.18 -5.87
C THR A 1248 -53.13 24.97 -7.00
N SER A 1249 -52.04 25.75 -7.04
CA SER A 1249 -50.95 25.60 -8.04
C SER A 1249 -50.15 24.31 -7.90
N LEU A 1250 -50.24 23.59 -6.77
CA LEU A 1250 -49.54 22.33 -6.51
C LEU A 1250 -50.44 21.08 -6.69
N ARG A 1251 -51.64 21.25 -7.27
CA ARG A 1251 -52.67 20.19 -7.33
C ARG A 1251 -53.13 19.80 -8.74
N THR A 1252 -52.59 20.39 -9.80
CA THR A 1252 -53.11 20.24 -11.17
C THR A 1252 -52.61 19.00 -11.92
N ASP A 1253 -51.44 18.47 -11.58
CA ASP A 1253 -50.71 17.51 -12.45
C ASP A 1253 -50.45 16.15 -11.79
N GLN A 1254 -51.49 15.58 -11.17
CA GLN A 1254 -51.56 14.13 -10.90
C GLN A 1254 -52.32 13.44 -12.03
N HIS A 1255 -51.60 12.93 -13.03
CA HIS A 1255 -52.12 11.94 -13.96
C HIS A 1255 -51.61 10.54 -13.61
N HIS A 1256 -52.55 9.61 -13.40
CA HIS A 1256 -52.28 8.19 -13.15
C HIS A 1256 -51.48 7.54 -14.29
N TRP A 1257 -50.61 6.60 -13.91
CA TRP A 1257 -50.30 5.42 -14.70
C TRP A 1257 -50.19 4.21 -13.77
N ASP A 1258 -51.00 3.19 -14.04
CA ASP A 1258 -50.83 1.84 -13.48
C ASP A 1258 -49.89 1.04 -14.41
N TYR A 1259 -48.85 0.40 -13.86
CA TYR A 1259 -48.36 -0.92 -14.26
C TYR A 1259 -47.31 -1.46 -13.27
#